data_AF-A0A136KE64-F1
#
_entry.id   AF-A0A136KE64-F1
#
_cell.length_a   1.000
_cell.length_b   1.000
_cell.length_c   1.000
_cell.angle_alpha   90.00
_cell.angle_beta   90.00
_cell.angle_gamma   90.00
#
_symmetry.space_group_name_H-M   'P 1'
#
loop_
_entity.id
_entity.type
_entity.pdbx_description
1 polymer ?
#
loop_
_entity_poly.entity_id
_entity_poly.type
_entity_poly.pdbx_seq_one_letter_code
_entity_poly.pdbx_strand_id
1 'polypeptide(L)'
;MPVQPTYPGVYIEELPSGVRTITGVATSITAFVGYTARGLDHRASRILSFADFERAFGGLAADSEVSYAVQQFFNNGGSQAYVVRVPKNDAVAGKITLKDGDQVSSKQALTVTALSKGAWANNVIVDVDYGAVGSDAKAFNLTITDRSTNTTEVFSNVTMDSTKTNYVVAVVNHADNGSQLVSVAVPDATAGRPMETGTVGGDIDLTQIKNDKTYTLKISSDVPSGAINNVDCTFIAPGDPIPSSIAGVCRLLETKVNLKLQATLPGASIRCVPSASGKGVRINALFPPELVPGALDAKMTFSAGAPDDAAATLKLATGVVKSANVAHYWVGQGRATLAQTGALLGVDGTKLPLTADLIGSPSLFTGIYALDKVDLFNILCIPDATRSQASNPSALDPTVDPNSIFGAAMTFCKQKRAFLLVDSPPNVADVSSGVDWISSGLTVHDLNGAAYFPRLKLADPLNNYQLRQFAPCGVVAGLYARTDVARGVWKAPAGTEAKLSGVQGLAYTLTDGENGVLNPLGLNCFRTFPVYGTVSWGARTLVGSDAEASEWKYVPVRRLALFLEESLYRGTQWVVFEPNDEPLWAQIRLNLGAFMHNLFRQGAFQGTTPKEAYFVKCDKETTTQNDINLGIVNIVVGFAPLKPAEFVIIKLQQMAGQIAT
;
A
#
# COMPACT_ATOMS: atom_id res chain seq x y z
N MET A 1 20.38 -13.56 -48.63
CA MET A 1 20.68 -14.54 -49.69
C MET A 1 21.10 -15.82 -48.99
N PRO A 2 20.57 -17.00 -49.35
CA PRO A 2 20.97 -18.24 -48.69
C PRO A 2 22.45 -18.50 -48.99
N VAL A 3 23.23 -18.74 -47.93
CA VAL A 3 24.66 -19.04 -48.06
C VAL A 3 24.78 -20.46 -48.60
N GLN A 4 25.47 -20.67 -49.74
CA GLN A 4 25.81 -22.02 -50.20
C GLN A 4 27.10 -22.48 -49.49
N PRO A 5 27.04 -23.46 -48.57
CA PRO A 5 28.25 -23.95 -47.91
C PRO A 5 29.07 -24.83 -48.87
N THR A 6 30.38 -24.65 -48.85
CA THR A 6 31.36 -25.34 -49.71
C THR A 6 31.91 -26.64 -49.12
N TYR A 7 31.50 -27.05 -47.90
CA TYR A 7 31.96 -28.27 -47.24
C TYR A 7 30.85 -28.93 -46.39
N PRO A 8 30.87 -30.25 -46.15
CA PRO A 8 29.86 -30.93 -45.32
C PRO A 8 29.99 -30.53 -43.83
N GLY A 9 28.90 -30.04 -43.23
CA GLY A 9 28.80 -29.69 -41.81
C GLY A 9 27.36 -29.35 -41.40
N VAL A 10 27.08 -29.29 -40.10
CA VAL A 10 25.79 -28.80 -39.58
C VAL A 10 25.88 -27.28 -39.44
N TYR A 11 25.16 -26.56 -40.28
CA TYR A 11 25.05 -25.10 -40.22
C TYR A 11 23.73 -24.74 -39.55
N ILE A 12 23.81 -24.13 -38.36
CA ILE A 12 22.65 -23.57 -37.68
C ILE A 12 22.48 -22.14 -38.19
N GLU A 13 21.48 -21.93 -39.03
CA GLU A 13 21.00 -20.59 -39.40
C GLU A 13 19.87 -20.23 -38.45
N GLU A 14 20.16 -19.40 -37.44
CA GLU A 14 19.11 -18.75 -36.67
C GLU A 14 18.46 -17.70 -37.56
N LEU A 15 17.38 -18.07 -38.25
CA LEU A 15 16.46 -17.09 -38.81
C LEU A 15 15.90 -16.30 -37.62
N PRO A 16 16.24 -15.02 -37.43
CA PRO A 16 15.64 -14.24 -36.38
C PRO A 16 14.14 -14.22 -36.68
N SER A 17 13.33 -14.78 -35.78
CA SER A 17 11.88 -14.62 -35.87
C SER A 17 11.59 -13.13 -35.70
N GLY A 18 11.51 -12.39 -36.82
CA GLY A 18 11.37 -10.93 -36.85
C GLY A 18 10.02 -10.41 -36.34
N VAL A 19 9.15 -11.29 -35.84
CA VAL A 19 7.85 -10.92 -35.27
C VAL A 19 7.98 -10.81 -33.75
N ARG A 20 8.00 -9.57 -33.26
CA ARG A 20 7.90 -9.26 -31.83
C ARG A 20 6.43 -8.98 -31.53
N THR A 21 5.71 -10.02 -31.08
CA THR A 21 4.26 -9.93 -30.84
C THR A 21 3.95 -8.92 -29.74
N ILE A 22 3.11 -7.94 -30.05
CA ILE A 22 2.56 -6.99 -29.08
C ILE A 22 1.39 -7.65 -28.35
N THR A 23 1.42 -7.60 -27.03
CA THR A 23 0.32 -8.07 -26.17
C THR A 23 -0.45 -6.87 -25.65
N GLY A 24 -1.78 -6.94 -25.66
CA GLY A 24 -2.61 -5.88 -25.10
C GLY A 24 -2.44 -5.76 -23.59
N VAL A 25 -2.37 -4.54 -23.08
CA VAL A 25 -2.34 -4.29 -21.64
C VAL A 25 -3.70 -4.59 -20.99
N ALA A 26 -3.75 -4.69 -19.65
CA ALA A 26 -5.03 -4.75 -18.96
C ALA A 26 -5.86 -3.49 -19.24
N THR A 27 -7.19 -3.59 -19.23
CA THR A 27 -8.11 -2.49 -19.58
C THR A 27 -8.94 -1.96 -18.39
N SER A 28 -8.97 -2.72 -17.29
CA SER A 28 -9.88 -2.49 -16.16
C SER A 28 -9.22 -2.64 -14.78
N ILE A 29 -7.90 -2.45 -14.67
CA ILE A 29 -7.25 -2.33 -13.36
C ILE A 29 -7.71 -1.01 -12.74
N THR A 30 -8.46 -1.07 -11.65
CA THR A 30 -9.02 0.13 -11.01
C THR A 30 -8.15 0.57 -9.83
N ALA A 31 -7.91 1.87 -9.69
CA ALA A 31 -7.25 2.47 -8.55
C ALA A 31 -8.29 3.20 -7.69
N PHE A 32 -8.30 2.94 -6.39
CA PHE A 32 -9.12 3.65 -5.40
C PHE A 32 -8.22 4.46 -4.47
N VAL A 33 -8.57 5.72 -4.26
CA VAL A 33 -7.87 6.63 -3.33
C VAL A 33 -8.87 7.18 -2.33
N GLY A 34 -8.54 7.07 -1.04
CA GLY A 34 -9.28 7.70 0.05
C GLY A 34 -9.12 6.96 1.38
N TYR A 35 -10.01 7.24 2.32
CA TYR A 35 -9.92 6.73 3.68
C TYR A 35 -10.26 5.24 3.76
N THR A 36 -9.45 4.49 4.51
CA THR A 36 -9.73 3.12 4.93
C THR A 36 -9.40 2.95 6.41
N ALA A 37 -10.13 2.06 7.10
CA ALA A 37 -9.99 1.86 8.54
C ALA A 37 -8.55 1.47 8.94
N ARG A 38 -7.93 0.56 8.17
CA ARG A 38 -6.55 0.09 8.35
C ARG A 38 -5.82 0.09 7.01
N GLY A 39 -4.55 -0.28 7.01
CA GLY A 39 -3.70 -0.43 5.83
C GLY A 39 -2.49 0.50 5.87
N LEU A 40 -1.51 0.24 5.02
CA LEU A 40 -0.30 1.05 4.91
C LEU A 40 -0.62 2.43 4.33
N ASP A 41 -0.19 3.49 5.02
CA ASP A 41 -0.47 4.87 4.61
C ASP A 41 0.20 5.18 3.27
N HIS A 42 -0.58 5.78 2.36
CA HIS A 42 -0.06 6.30 1.09
C HIS A 42 0.72 5.28 0.25
N ARG A 43 0.45 3.99 0.44
CA ARG A 43 1.05 2.91 -0.35
C ARG A 43 -0.03 2.21 -1.15
N ALA A 44 0.11 2.24 -2.47
CA ALA A 44 -0.78 1.50 -3.36
C ALA A 44 -0.59 -0.01 -3.14
N SER A 45 -1.63 -0.67 -2.64
CA SER A 45 -1.61 -2.13 -2.43
C SER A 45 -2.57 -2.81 -3.39
N ARG A 46 -2.08 -3.86 -4.06
CA ARG A 46 -2.87 -4.64 -5.01
C ARG A 46 -3.81 -5.57 -4.27
N ILE A 47 -5.06 -5.61 -4.69
CA ILE A 47 -6.10 -6.52 -4.22
C ILE A 47 -6.78 -7.23 -5.40
N LEU A 48 -7.13 -8.50 -5.22
CA LEU A 48 -7.78 -9.33 -6.24
C LEU A 48 -9.21 -9.73 -5.84
N SER A 49 -9.59 -9.43 -4.60
CA SER A 49 -10.91 -9.75 -4.05
C SER A 49 -11.28 -8.78 -2.94
N PHE A 50 -12.55 -8.78 -2.55
CA PHE A 50 -12.99 -8.04 -1.37
C PHE A 50 -12.41 -8.62 -0.06
N ALA A 51 -12.18 -9.93 0.01
CA ALA A 51 -11.53 -10.56 1.16
C ALA A 51 -10.07 -10.09 1.35
N ASP A 52 -9.34 -9.84 0.26
CA ASP A 52 -8.02 -9.20 0.34
C ASP A 52 -8.12 -7.78 0.90
N PHE A 53 -9.15 -7.03 0.50
CA PHE A 53 -9.42 -5.70 1.05
C PHE A 53 -9.75 -5.76 2.54
N GLU A 54 -10.57 -6.70 2.99
CA GLU A 54 -10.87 -6.88 4.42
C GLU A 54 -9.61 -7.16 5.24
N ARG A 55 -8.76 -8.06 4.74
CA ARG A 55 -7.50 -8.42 5.40
C ARG A 55 -6.49 -7.27 5.44
N ALA A 56 -6.34 -6.52 4.34
CA ALA A 56 -5.33 -5.47 4.24
C ALA A 56 -5.78 -4.11 4.79
N PHE A 57 -7.07 -3.78 4.68
CA PHE A 57 -7.61 -2.45 4.94
C PHE A 57 -8.70 -2.39 6.02
N GLY A 58 -9.10 -3.53 6.59
CA GLY A 58 -10.06 -3.60 7.70
C GLY A 58 -11.52 -3.68 7.28
N GLY A 59 -11.82 -3.84 5.99
CA GLY A 59 -13.18 -4.08 5.48
C GLY A 59 -14.04 -2.82 5.40
N LEU A 60 -15.36 -3.00 5.49
CA LEU A 60 -16.31 -1.88 5.45
C LEU A 60 -16.14 -0.97 6.67
N ALA A 61 -16.17 0.34 6.44
CA ALA A 61 -16.25 1.35 7.48
C ALA A 61 -17.34 2.37 7.13
N ALA A 62 -18.24 2.67 8.07
CA ALA A 62 -19.39 3.54 7.81
C ALA A 62 -19.01 4.98 7.39
N ASP A 63 -17.80 5.43 7.75
CA ASP A 63 -17.19 6.71 7.43
C ASP A 63 -16.23 6.66 6.23
N SER A 64 -16.15 5.53 5.51
CA SER A 64 -15.28 5.33 4.34
C SER A 64 -16.10 5.05 3.08
N GLU A 65 -16.26 6.04 2.20
CA GLU A 65 -16.93 5.84 0.90
C GLU A 65 -16.12 4.88 0.01
N VAL A 66 -14.78 4.88 0.13
CA VAL A 66 -13.90 3.94 -0.57
C VAL A 66 -14.21 2.48 -0.24
N SER A 67 -14.45 2.17 1.04
CA SER A 67 -14.68 0.77 1.46
C SER A 67 -15.92 0.16 0.76
N TYR A 68 -16.99 0.95 0.66
CA TYR A 68 -18.19 0.56 -0.08
C TYR A 68 -17.94 0.54 -1.60
N ALA A 69 -17.22 1.51 -2.15
CA ALA A 69 -16.90 1.55 -3.58
C ALA A 69 -16.09 0.32 -4.03
N VAL A 70 -15.12 -0.13 -3.22
CA VAL A 70 -14.33 -1.34 -3.48
C VAL A 70 -15.21 -2.59 -3.43
N GLN A 71 -16.10 -2.71 -2.43
CA GLN A 71 -17.06 -3.82 -2.37
C GLN A 71 -17.94 -3.86 -3.63
N GLN A 72 -18.49 -2.70 -4.00
CA GLN A 72 -19.37 -2.55 -5.16
C GLN A 72 -18.66 -2.85 -6.47
N PHE A 73 -17.37 -2.52 -6.58
CA PHE A 73 -16.53 -2.85 -7.73
C PHE A 73 -16.43 -4.35 -7.96
N PHE A 74 -16.06 -5.12 -6.93
CA PHE A 74 -15.98 -6.58 -7.06
C PHE A 74 -17.36 -7.21 -7.32
N ASN A 75 -18.41 -6.71 -6.67
CA ASN A 75 -19.78 -7.18 -6.89
C ASN A 75 -20.31 -6.89 -8.31
N ASN A 76 -19.73 -5.93 -9.03
CA ASN A 76 -20.13 -5.58 -10.39
C ASN A 76 -19.25 -6.21 -11.48
N GLY A 77 -18.28 -7.06 -11.12
CA GLY A 77 -17.42 -7.77 -12.06
C GLY A 77 -15.99 -7.23 -12.16
N GLY A 78 -15.59 -6.35 -11.23
CA GLY A 78 -14.20 -6.00 -11.02
C GLY A 78 -13.35 -7.20 -10.59
N SER A 79 -12.13 -7.29 -11.09
CA SER A 79 -11.23 -8.43 -10.85
C SER A 79 -9.90 -8.04 -10.19
N GLN A 80 -9.42 -6.82 -10.42
CA GLN A 80 -8.16 -6.33 -9.90
C GLN A 80 -8.27 -4.85 -9.57
N ALA A 81 -7.81 -4.49 -8.37
CA ALA A 81 -7.71 -3.09 -7.97
C ALA A 81 -6.41 -2.79 -7.21
N TYR A 82 -6.01 -1.53 -7.23
CA TYR A 82 -5.07 -0.94 -6.29
C TYR A 82 -5.83 -0.04 -5.34
N VAL A 83 -5.53 -0.11 -4.06
CA VAL A 83 -6.11 0.78 -3.04
C VAL A 83 -4.98 1.56 -2.40
N VAL A 84 -5.17 2.88 -2.31
CA VAL A 84 -4.31 3.79 -1.57
C VAL A 84 -5.09 4.30 -0.37
N ARG A 85 -4.60 3.95 0.83
CA ARG A 85 -5.11 4.51 2.08
C ARG A 85 -4.63 5.95 2.24
N VAL A 86 -5.58 6.85 2.46
CA VAL A 86 -5.36 8.20 2.97
C VAL A 86 -5.90 8.23 4.40
N PRO A 87 -5.04 8.23 5.43
CA PRO A 87 -5.49 8.17 6.82
C PRO A 87 -6.26 9.45 7.20
N LYS A 88 -7.02 9.38 8.30
CA LYS A 88 -7.63 10.58 8.91
C LYS A 88 -6.57 11.65 9.15
N ASN A 89 -6.93 12.92 8.95
CA ASN A 89 -5.99 14.04 8.96
C ASN A 89 -5.33 14.23 10.35
N ASP A 90 -6.08 13.94 11.42
CA ASP A 90 -5.60 13.99 12.80
C ASP A 90 -5.12 12.61 13.33
N ALA A 91 -4.98 11.61 12.46
CA ALA A 91 -4.36 10.34 12.84
C ALA A 91 -2.87 10.55 13.11
N VAL A 92 -2.31 9.75 14.01
CA VAL A 92 -0.89 9.82 14.38
C VAL A 92 -0.30 8.42 14.37
N ALA A 93 0.92 8.31 13.86
CA ALA A 93 1.68 7.06 13.87
C ALA A 93 2.36 6.91 15.23
N GLY A 94 2.23 5.73 15.83
CA GLY A 94 2.95 5.41 17.05
C GLY A 94 4.46 5.47 16.81
N LYS A 95 5.21 6.09 17.72
CA LYS A 95 6.67 6.19 17.64
C LYS A 95 7.33 5.90 18.98
N ILE A 96 8.59 5.44 18.95
CA ILE A 96 9.51 5.38 20.07
C ILE A 96 10.94 5.65 19.59
N THR A 97 11.78 6.25 20.43
CA THR A 97 13.21 6.47 20.15
C THR A 97 14.07 5.69 21.14
N LEU A 98 14.92 4.81 20.62
CA LEU A 98 15.87 3.99 21.35
C LEU A 98 17.21 4.73 21.41
N LYS A 99 17.81 4.74 22.60
CA LYS A 99 19.12 5.35 22.88
C LYS A 99 20.23 4.29 22.86
N ASP A 100 21.46 4.73 22.66
CA ASP A 100 22.65 3.87 22.75
C ASP A 100 23.14 3.61 24.20
N GLY A 101 22.46 4.22 25.17
CA GLY A 101 22.72 4.10 26.60
C GLY A 101 21.54 4.55 27.46
N ASP A 102 21.67 4.37 28.77
CA ASP A 102 20.66 4.71 29.78
C ASP A 102 20.90 6.08 30.47
N GLN A 103 22.03 6.72 30.19
CA GLN A 103 22.41 8.02 30.74
C GLN A 103 21.71 9.17 30.02
N VAL A 104 21.57 10.32 30.68
CA VAL A 104 20.98 11.54 30.09
C VAL A 104 21.75 12.02 28.86
N SER A 105 23.06 11.83 28.82
CA SER A 105 23.95 12.15 27.69
C SER A 105 23.95 11.11 26.57
N SER A 106 23.19 10.02 26.70
CA SER A 106 23.13 8.96 25.68
C SER A 106 22.48 9.47 24.42
N LYS A 107 23.02 9.05 23.27
CA LYS A 107 22.58 9.53 21.97
C LYS A 107 21.35 8.76 21.51
N GLN A 108 20.57 9.40 20.65
CA GLN A 108 19.41 8.76 20.03
C GLN A 108 19.89 7.87 18.89
N ALA A 109 19.91 6.56 19.11
CA ALA A 109 20.40 5.60 18.13
C ALA A 109 19.36 5.35 17.03
N LEU A 110 18.14 4.95 17.39
CA LEU A 110 17.15 4.50 16.43
C LEU A 110 15.76 5.01 16.80
N THR A 111 15.12 5.74 15.90
CA THR A 111 13.69 6.02 15.95
C THR A 111 12.94 4.90 15.23
N VAL A 112 11.96 4.30 15.89
CA VAL A 112 11.01 3.35 15.28
C VAL A 112 9.63 4.02 15.22
N THR A 113 9.04 4.07 14.03
CA THR A 113 7.74 4.68 13.78
C THR A 113 6.85 3.69 13.04
N ALA A 114 5.62 3.50 13.50
CA ALA A 114 4.64 2.64 12.82
C ALA A 114 4.42 3.10 11.37
N LEU A 115 4.36 2.16 10.42
CA LEU A 115 4.14 2.47 9.00
C LEU A 115 2.74 3.02 8.71
N SER A 116 1.77 2.65 9.52
CA SER A 116 0.37 3.04 9.38
C SER A 116 -0.06 3.84 10.60
N LYS A 117 -0.64 5.03 10.38
CA LYS A 117 -1.23 5.82 11.47
C LYS A 117 -2.41 5.08 12.09
N GLY A 118 -2.47 5.08 13.42
CA GLY A 118 -3.55 4.48 14.18
C GLY A 118 -3.16 3.98 15.57
N ALA A 119 -4.17 3.69 16.40
CA ALA A 119 -4.00 3.20 17.76
C ALA A 119 -3.44 1.76 17.83
N TRP A 120 -3.52 1.00 16.73
CA TRP A 120 -2.96 -0.34 16.62
C TRP A 120 -1.46 -0.38 16.96
N ALA A 121 -0.73 0.69 16.59
CA ALA A 121 0.71 0.83 16.83
C ALA A 121 1.08 0.75 18.31
N ASN A 122 0.14 1.05 19.21
CA ASN A 122 0.33 0.97 20.66
C ASN A 122 0.38 -0.48 21.17
N ASN A 123 0.21 -1.50 20.31
CA ASN A 123 0.44 -2.91 20.65
C ASN A 123 1.78 -3.44 20.14
N VAL A 124 2.55 -2.61 19.44
CA VAL A 124 3.84 -2.99 18.86
C VAL A 124 4.94 -2.83 19.89
N ILE A 125 5.70 -3.90 20.07
CA ILE A 125 6.92 -3.92 20.89
C ILE A 125 8.13 -4.21 20.01
N VAL A 126 9.27 -3.67 20.44
CA VAL A 126 10.55 -3.82 19.77
C VAL A 126 11.58 -4.37 20.76
N ASP A 127 12.25 -5.44 20.35
CA ASP A 127 13.33 -6.07 21.08
C ASP A 127 14.64 -5.93 20.33
N VAL A 128 15.69 -5.61 21.09
CA VAL A 128 17.06 -5.50 20.58
C VAL A 128 17.89 -6.57 21.27
N ASP A 129 18.63 -7.35 20.51
CA ASP A 129 19.57 -8.34 21.04
C ASP A 129 20.94 -8.27 20.36
N TYR A 130 21.98 -8.64 21.11
CA TYR A 130 23.36 -8.65 20.61
C TYR A 130 23.88 -10.07 20.34
N GLY A 131 22.99 -11.07 20.30
CA GLY A 131 23.37 -12.47 20.14
C GLY A 131 23.87 -12.75 18.72
N ALA A 132 25.01 -13.44 18.60
CA ALA A 132 25.54 -13.90 17.31
C ALA A 132 25.77 -12.80 16.23
N VAL A 133 26.00 -11.55 16.62
CA VAL A 133 26.14 -10.40 15.70
C VAL A 133 27.57 -10.14 15.18
N GLY A 134 28.40 -11.18 15.15
CA GLY A 134 29.80 -11.08 14.69
C GLY A 134 30.66 -10.11 15.52
N SER A 135 31.72 -9.57 14.91
CA SER A 135 32.67 -8.65 15.56
C SER A 135 32.31 -7.17 15.42
N ASP A 136 31.18 -6.85 14.78
CA ASP A 136 30.76 -5.46 14.56
C ASP A 136 30.13 -4.87 15.83
N ALA A 137 30.79 -3.88 16.43
CA ALA A 137 30.30 -3.21 17.64
C ALA A 137 29.00 -2.40 17.41
N LYS A 138 28.65 -2.10 16.17
CA LYS A 138 27.40 -1.42 15.78
C LYS A 138 26.31 -2.39 15.32
N ALA A 139 26.58 -3.69 15.25
CA ALA A 139 25.59 -4.70 14.85
C ALA A 139 24.72 -5.16 16.02
N PHE A 140 23.47 -5.48 15.70
CA PHE A 140 22.43 -5.97 16.60
C PHE A 140 21.37 -6.75 15.80
N ASN A 141 20.53 -7.49 16.49
CA ASN A 141 19.32 -8.09 15.94
C ASN A 141 18.13 -7.27 16.42
N LEU A 142 17.15 -7.07 15.55
CA LEU A 142 15.93 -6.31 15.81
C LEU A 142 14.73 -7.24 15.63
N THR A 143 13.93 -7.40 16.67
CA THR A 143 12.66 -8.15 16.61
C THR A 143 11.50 -7.19 16.86
N ILE A 144 10.54 -7.16 15.94
CA ILE A 144 9.33 -6.34 16.05
C ILE A 144 8.14 -7.27 16.20
N THR A 145 7.32 -7.08 17.22
CA THR A 145 6.15 -7.92 17.48
C THR A 145 4.91 -7.05 17.62
N ASP A 146 3.90 -7.29 16.78
CA ASP A 146 2.53 -6.80 17.00
C ASP A 146 1.78 -7.82 17.86
N ARG A 147 1.52 -7.44 19.10
CA ARG A 147 0.86 -8.32 20.09
C ARG A 147 -0.63 -8.53 19.81
N SER A 148 -1.26 -7.67 19.02
CA SER A 148 -2.69 -7.81 18.69
C SER A 148 -2.94 -8.91 17.67
N THR A 149 -1.99 -9.10 16.74
CA THR A 149 -2.06 -10.12 15.69
C THR A 149 -1.11 -11.30 15.93
N ASN A 150 -0.21 -11.19 16.91
CA ASN A 150 0.93 -12.09 17.13
C ASN A 150 1.90 -12.17 15.93
N THR A 151 1.90 -11.16 15.06
CA THR A 151 2.83 -11.06 13.94
C THR A 151 4.21 -10.65 14.46
N THR A 152 5.25 -11.40 14.12
CA THR A 152 6.64 -11.13 14.52
C THR A 152 7.52 -11.03 13.30
N GLU A 153 8.31 -9.97 13.21
CA GLU A 153 9.32 -9.73 12.18
C GLU A 153 10.71 -9.70 12.84
N VAL A 154 11.66 -10.47 12.29
CA VAL A 154 13.02 -10.57 12.84
C VAL A 154 14.03 -10.13 11.77
N PHE A 155 14.83 -9.14 12.12
CA PHE A 155 15.94 -8.64 11.31
C PHE A 155 17.26 -8.96 12.02
N SER A 156 17.92 -10.02 11.57
CA SER A 156 19.18 -10.47 12.15
C SER A 156 20.39 -9.74 11.57
N ASN A 157 21.38 -9.46 12.42
CA ASN A 157 22.67 -8.87 12.10
C ASN A 157 22.56 -7.57 11.29
N VAL A 158 21.65 -6.67 11.69
CA VAL A 158 21.56 -5.31 11.16
C VAL A 158 22.57 -4.40 11.87
N THR A 159 23.03 -3.35 11.20
CA THR A 159 24.05 -2.44 11.74
C THR A 159 23.64 -0.98 11.65
N MET A 160 24.16 -0.16 12.58
CA MET A 160 24.01 1.30 12.53
C MET A 160 25.00 1.99 11.56
N ASP A 161 25.88 1.23 10.92
CA ASP A 161 26.85 1.74 9.94
C ASP A 161 26.20 1.89 8.55
N SER A 162 26.02 3.13 8.09
CA SER A 162 25.39 3.44 6.80
C SER A 162 26.21 3.03 5.58
N THR A 163 27.49 2.68 5.76
CA THR A 163 28.37 2.24 4.67
C THR A 163 28.20 0.77 4.32
N LYS A 164 27.54 -0.01 5.19
CA LYS A 164 27.36 -1.45 5.01
C LYS A 164 26.01 -1.79 4.38
N THR A 165 25.98 -2.91 3.66
CA THR A 165 24.77 -3.40 2.98
C THR A 165 23.67 -3.83 3.95
N ASN A 166 24.03 -4.24 5.17
CA ASN A 166 23.10 -4.59 6.25
C ASN A 166 22.72 -3.39 7.14
N TYR A 167 22.85 -2.15 6.63
CA TYR A 167 22.44 -0.94 7.35
C TYR A 167 20.95 -1.00 7.72
N VAL A 168 20.63 -0.77 8.99
CA VAL A 168 19.28 -0.99 9.56
C VAL A 168 18.20 -0.22 8.81
N VAL A 169 18.44 1.02 8.41
CA VAL A 169 17.44 1.83 7.68
C VAL A 169 17.20 1.27 6.29
N ALA A 170 18.25 0.83 5.60
CA ALA A 170 18.13 0.27 4.25
C ALA A 170 17.41 -1.09 4.26
N VAL A 171 17.67 -1.93 5.27
CA VAL A 171 17.07 -3.25 5.41
C VAL A 171 15.61 -3.14 5.87
N VAL A 172 15.35 -2.43 6.97
CA VAL A 172 14.02 -2.38 7.58
C VAL A 172 13.05 -1.55 6.74
N ASN A 173 13.50 -0.46 6.10
CA ASN A 173 12.63 0.36 5.25
C ASN A 173 12.62 -0.12 3.79
N HIS A 174 13.19 -1.28 3.46
CA HIS A 174 13.17 -1.78 2.10
C HIS A 174 11.72 -1.96 1.63
N ALA A 175 11.40 -1.46 0.43
CA ALA A 175 10.02 -1.45 -0.06
C ALA A 175 9.41 -2.87 -0.10
N ASP A 176 10.15 -3.84 -0.64
CA ASP A 176 9.62 -5.20 -0.86
C ASP A 176 9.87 -6.17 0.31
N ASN A 177 11.09 -6.17 0.86
CA ASN A 177 11.53 -7.16 1.86
C ASN A 177 11.71 -6.57 3.27
N GLY A 178 11.35 -5.30 3.46
CA GLY A 178 11.45 -4.62 4.75
C GLY A 178 10.29 -4.98 5.68
N SER A 179 10.20 -4.23 6.77
CA SER A 179 9.13 -4.36 7.75
C SER A 179 7.78 -3.98 7.17
N GLN A 180 6.73 -4.70 7.55
CA GLN A 180 5.33 -4.38 7.26
C GLN A 180 4.65 -3.66 8.42
N LEU A 181 5.32 -3.57 9.57
CA LEU A 181 4.80 -2.94 10.79
C LEU A 181 5.39 -1.54 11.03
N VAL A 182 6.70 -1.37 10.85
CA VAL A 182 7.41 -0.15 11.26
C VAL A 182 8.41 0.33 10.21
N SER A 183 8.72 1.60 10.27
CA SER A 183 9.86 2.22 9.60
C SER A 183 10.84 2.72 10.66
N VAL A 184 12.11 2.81 10.29
CA VAL A 184 13.17 3.24 11.20
C VAL A 184 13.98 4.40 10.63
N ALA A 185 14.49 5.25 11.51
CA ALA A 185 15.36 6.35 11.16
C ALA A 185 16.48 6.48 12.20
N VAL A 186 17.65 6.95 11.77
CA VAL A 186 18.80 7.23 12.65
C VAL A 186 18.86 8.73 12.89
N PRO A 187 18.39 9.23 14.06
CA PRO A 187 18.37 10.66 14.34
C PRO A 187 19.76 11.23 14.63
N ASP A 188 20.71 10.43 15.14
CA ASP A 188 22.11 10.82 15.34
C ASP A 188 23.04 9.78 14.70
N ALA A 189 23.69 10.15 13.60
CA ALA A 189 24.61 9.26 12.88
C ALA A 189 25.87 8.89 13.69
N THR A 190 26.16 9.61 14.77
CA THR A 190 27.30 9.36 15.67
C THR A 190 26.94 8.47 16.86
N ALA A 191 25.68 8.03 16.96
CA ALA A 191 25.24 7.09 17.97
C ALA A 191 25.88 5.70 17.78
N GLY A 192 26.01 4.98 18.89
CA GLY A 192 26.29 3.55 18.88
C GLY A 192 25.10 2.72 18.40
N ARG A 193 25.11 1.42 18.68
CA ARG A 193 23.92 0.58 18.52
C ARG A 193 22.88 0.84 19.62
N PRO A 194 21.58 0.67 19.37
CA PRO A 194 20.54 0.76 20.40
C PRO A 194 20.82 -0.20 21.56
N MET A 195 20.56 0.23 22.80
CA MET A 195 20.80 -0.61 23.97
C MET A 195 19.98 -1.92 23.94
N GLU A 196 20.58 -3.04 24.34
CA GLU A 196 19.90 -4.35 24.41
C GLU A 196 18.73 -4.30 25.42
N THR A 197 17.60 -4.97 25.11
CA THR A 197 16.43 -4.98 26.01
C THR A 197 16.63 -5.95 27.18
N GLY A 198 15.99 -5.67 28.31
CA GLY A 198 16.07 -6.47 29.53
C GLY A 198 17.32 -6.22 30.37
N THR A 199 17.52 -7.10 31.34
CA THR A 199 18.63 -7.06 32.29
C THR A 199 19.64 -8.14 31.97
N VAL A 200 20.87 -7.73 31.67
CA VAL A 200 21.96 -8.60 31.22
C VAL A 200 23.01 -8.70 32.31
N GLY A 201 23.20 -9.91 32.83
CA GLY A 201 24.26 -10.21 33.79
C GLY A 201 25.64 -10.28 33.15
N GLY A 202 26.68 -10.18 33.99
CA GLY A 202 28.05 -10.48 33.60
C GLY A 202 28.28 -11.97 33.28
N ASP A 203 29.50 -12.32 32.89
CA ASP A 203 29.87 -13.71 32.62
C ASP A 203 29.86 -14.54 33.92
N ILE A 204 29.12 -15.63 33.91
CA ILE A 204 28.92 -16.53 35.05
C ILE A 204 29.97 -17.62 35.02
N ASP A 205 30.63 -17.82 36.16
CA ASP A 205 31.47 -18.98 36.41
C ASP A 205 30.63 -20.09 37.03
N LEU A 206 30.32 -21.12 36.24
CA LEU A 206 29.51 -22.26 36.67
C LEU A 206 30.11 -23.00 37.87
N THR A 207 31.42 -22.91 38.10
CA THR A 207 32.07 -23.56 39.26
C THR A 207 31.74 -22.89 40.59
N GLN A 208 31.26 -21.64 40.55
CA GLN A 208 30.85 -20.88 41.73
C GLN A 208 29.39 -21.16 42.13
N ILE A 209 28.62 -21.86 41.29
CA ILE A 209 27.25 -22.26 41.62
C ILE A 209 27.31 -23.50 42.51
N LYS A 210 26.90 -23.34 43.77
CA LYS A 210 26.89 -24.40 44.78
C LYS A 210 25.48 -24.68 45.28
N ASN A 211 25.29 -25.87 45.84
CA ASN A 211 24.07 -26.32 46.50
C ASN A 211 24.35 -26.79 47.94
N ASP A 212 25.41 -26.28 48.56
CA ASP A 212 25.78 -26.55 49.95
C ASP A 212 24.91 -25.75 50.93
N LYS A 213 24.33 -24.63 50.47
CA LYS A 213 23.47 -23.73 51.25
C LYS A 213 22.25 -23.26 50.46
N THR A 214 21.40 -22.48 51.11
CA THR A 214 20.24 -21.83 50.50
C THR A 214 20.65 -20.48 49.91
N TYR A 215 20.89 -20.46 48.59
CA TYR A 215 21.21 -19.26 47.84
C TYR A 215 19.92 -18.56 47.39
N THR A 216 19.75 -17.30 47.80
CA THR A 216 18.57 -16.49 47.50
C THR A 216 18.94 -15.22 46.74
N LEU A 217 17.96 -14.60 46.10
CA LEU A 217 18.06 -13.31 45.44
C LEU A 217 16.77 -12.53 45.65
N LYS A 218 16.88 -11.20 45.61
CA LYS A 218 15.74 -10.29 45.71
C LYS A 218 15.38 -9.75 44.34
N ILE A 219 14.08 -9.70 44.07
CA ILE A 219 13.53 -9.31 42.77
C ILE A 219 12.72 -8.04 42.96
N SER A 220 12.99 -7.03 42.13
CA SER A 220 12.25 -5.78 42.10
C SER A 220 11.90 -5.43 40.66
N SER A 221 10.69 -4.94 40.44
CA SER A 221 10.25 -4.32 39.20
C SER A 221 9.90 -2.86 39.47
N ASP A 222 10.17 -1.98 38.51
CA ASP A 222 9.72 -0.60 38.56
C ASP A 222 8.22 -0.46 38.27
N VAL A 223 7.62 -1.42 37.55
CA VAL A 223 6.18 -1.47 37.23
C VAL A 223 5.62 -2.89 37.46
N PRO A 224 4.45 -3.04 38.12
CA PRO A 224 3.68 -1.99 38.79
C PRO A 224 4.40 -1.51 40.04
N SER A 225 4.42 -0.19 40.26
CA SER A 225 5.17 0.43 41.35
C SER A 225 4.78 -0.17 42.70
N GLY A 226 5.77 -0.68 43.44
CA GLY A 226 5.60 -1.25 44.78
C GLY A 226 5.06 -2.68 44.84
N ALA A 227 4.55 -3.26 43.75
CA ALA A 227 3.96 -4.61 43.75
C ALA A 227 5.02 -5.72 43.77
N ILE A 228 6.11 -5.54 43.03
CA ILE A 228 7.27 -6.44 43.03
C ILE A 228 8.42 -5.62 43.60
N ASN A 229 8.58 -5.63 44.92
CA ASN A 229 9.61 -4.89 45.62
C ASN A 229 10.35 -5.80 46.60
N ASN A 230 11.62 -6.06 46.32
CA ASN A 230 12.51 -6.89 47.13
C ASN A 230 11.91 -8.27 47.47
N VAL A 231 11.26 -8.90 46.49
CA VAL A 231 10.66 -10.21 46.66
C VAL A 231 11.76 -11.26 46.78
N ASP A 232 11.83 -11.93 47.93
CA ASP A 232 12.81 -13.00 48.15
C ASP A 232 12.48 -14.24 47.32
N CYS A 233 13.46 -14.70 46.54
CA CYS A 233 13.38 -15.89 45.72
C CYS A 233 14.56 -16.82 46.05
N THR A 234 14.26 -18.07 46.39
CA THR A 234 15.28 -19.11 46.54
C THR A 234 15.68 -19.62 45.16
N PHE A 235 16.93 -19.38 44.78
CA PHE A 235 17.48 -19.83 43.51
C PHE A 235 17.88 -21.31 43.58
N ILE A 236 18.68 -21.68 44.58
CA ILE A 236 19.15 -23.05 44.84
C ILE A 236 19.04 -23.34 46.34
N ALA A 237 18.47 -24.49 46.69
CA ALA A 237 18.43 -25.01 48.06
C ALA A 237 19.43 -26.18 48.24
N PRO A 238 19.77 -26.55 49.49
CA PRO A 238 20.62 -27.69 49.76
C PRO A 238 20.13 -28.98 49.09
N GLY A 239 20.98 -29.60 48.28
CA GLY A 239 20.65 -30.83 47.55
C GLY A 239 19.92 -30.65 46.20
N ASP A 240 19.58 -29.42 45.79
CA ASP A 240 19.03 -29.16 44.45
C ASP A 240 20.09 -29.47 43.36
N PRO A 241 19.69 -29.97 42.17
CA PRO A 241 20.63 -30.24 41.09
C PRO A 241 21.28 -28.95 40.55
N ILE A 242 22.61 -28.97 40.41
CA ILE A 242 23.37 -27.83 39.88
C ILE A 242 23.31 -27.84 38.34
N PRO A 243 22.94 -26.72 37.68
CA PRO A 243 22.94 -26.63 36.22
C PRO A 243 24.34 -26.80 35.62
N SER A 244 24.46 -27.61 34.56
CA SER A 244 25.72 -27.86 33.84
C SER A 244 25.99 -26.90 32.66
N SER A 245 25.06 -26.00 32.36
CA SER A 245 25.17 -25.03 31.27
C SER A 245 24.45 -23.72 31.63
N ILE A 246 24.83 -22.64 30.96
CA ILE A 246 24.16 -21.33 31.10
C ILE A 246 22.68 -21.42 30.70
N ALA A 247 22.34 -22.19 29.67
CA ALA A 247 20.94 -22.45 29.32
C ALA A 247 20.19 -23.14 30.47
N GLY A 248 20.84 -24.07 31.18
CA GLY A 248 20.30 -24.69 32.39
C GLY A 248 20.10 -23.69 33.53
N VAL A 249 21.07 -22.78 33.74
CA VAL A 249 20.94 -21.66 34.71
C VAL A 249 19.75 -20.78 34.37
N CYS A 250 19.58 -20.42 33.10
CA CYS A 250 18.43 -19.63 32.63
C CYS A 250 17.10 -20.31 32.96
N ARG A 251 16.97 -21.62 32.65
CA ARG A 251 15.74 -22.37 32.92
C ARG A 251 15.43 -22.52 34.40
N LEU A 252 16.45 -22.77 35.22
CA LEU A 252 16.30 -22.82 36.67
C LEU A 252 15.84 -21.47 37.23
N LEU A 253 16.50 -20.39 36.81
CA LEU A 253 16.14 -19.03 37.22
C LEU A 253 14.70 -18.69 36.81
N GLU A 254 14.35 -18.94 35.55
CA GLU A 254 13.00 -18.72 35.04
C GLU A 254 11.95 -19.49 35.83
N THR A 255 12.19 -20.77 36.14
CA THR A 255 11.25 -21.59 36.92
C THR A 255 11.06 -21.05 38.34
N LYS A 256 12.15 -20.79 39.08
CA LYS A 256 12.09 -20.35 40.48
C LYS A 256 11.52 -18.94 40.60
N VAL A 257 11.91 -18.03 39.71
CA VAL A 257 11.41 -16.66 39.69
C VAL A 257 9.94 -16.63 39.28
N ASN A 258 9.53 -17.36 38.24
CA ASN A 258 8.13 -17.37 37.78
C ASN A 258 7.19 -17.93 38.84
N LEU A 259 7.60 -19.00 39.55
CA LEU A 259 6.82 -19.52 40.68
C LEU A 259 6.61 -18.45 41.77
N LYS A 260 7.64 -17.66 42.08
CA LYS A 260 7.54 -16.61 43.09
C LYS A 260 6.73 -15.41 42.60
N LEU A 261 6.96 -14.97 41.37
CA LEU A 261 6.23 -13.87 40.75
C LEU A 261 4.74 -14.19 40.61
N GLN A 262 4.37 -15.41 40.23
CA GLN A 262 2.96 -15.83 40.17
C GLN A 262 2.27 -15.75 41.54
N ALA A 263 2.99 -16.03 42.63
CA ALA A 263 2.46 -15.91 43.98
C ALA A 263 2.33 -14.44 44.46
N THR A 264 3.20 -13.55 43.98
CA THR A 264 3.18 -12.12 44.34
C THR A 264 2.22 -11.31 43.47
N LEU A 265 2.22 -11.58 42.17
CA LEU A 265 1.39 -10.91 41.16
C LEU A 265 0.99 -11.93 40.08
N PRO A 266 -0.22 -12.50 40.17
CA PRO A 266 -0.69 -13.48 39.18
C PRO A 266 -0.59 -12.93 37.75
N GLY A 267 0.03 -13.73 36.86
CA GLY A 267 0.28 -13.34 35.46
C GLY A 267 1.61 -12.65 35.21
N ALA A 268 2.35 -12.24 36.25
CA ALA A 268 3.72 -11.76 36.10
C ALA A 268 4.69 -12.93 35.87
N SER A 269 5.55 -12.81 34.86
CA SER A 269 6.60 -13.79 34.59
C SER A 269 7.84 -13.10 34.02
N ILE A 270 8.94 -13.83 33.97
CA ILE A 270 10.16 -13.48 33.26
C ILE A 270 10.46 -14.54 32.21
N ARG A 271 11.24 -14.14 31.22
CA ARG A 271 11.94 -15.05 30.31
C ARG A 271 13.43 -14.86 30.48
N CYS A 272 14.15 -15.96 30.65
CA CYS A 272 15.61 -15.93 30.77
C CYS A 272 16.26 -16.66 29.61
N VAL A 273 17.17 -15.99 28.91
CA VAL A 273 17.95 -16.55 27.81
C VAL A 273 19.45 -16.32 28.03
N PRO A 274 20.34 -17.12 27.44
CA PRO A 274 21.77 -16.83 27.48
C PRO A 274 22.07 -15.44 26.92
N SER A 275 23.00 -14.71 27.53
CA SER A 275 23.45 -13.42 27.02
C SER A 275 24.21 -13.57 25.70
N ALA A 276 24.46 -12.45 25.01
CA ALA A 276 25.23 -12.43 23.77
C ALA A 276 26.65 -13.03 23.90
N SER A 277 27.26 -13.04 25.09
CA SER A 277 28.56 -13.69 25.31
C SER A 277 28.46 -15.23 25.38
N GLY A 278 27.24 -15.77 25.49
CA GLY A 278 26.97 -17.18 25.78
C GLY A 278 27.33 -17.61 27.20
N LYS A 279 27.91 -16.70 28.00
CA LYS A 279 28.43 -16.97 29.35
C LYS A 279 27.63 -16.29 30.46
N GLY A 280 26.76 -15.34 30.13
CA GLY A 280 25.88 -14.67 31.10
C GLY A 280 24.41 -14.98 30.85
N VAL A 281 23.53 -14.32 31.59
CA VAL A 281 22.07 -14.41 31.43
C VAL A 281 21.48 -13.07 31.01
N ARG A 282 20.40 -13.12 30.25
CA ARG A 282 19.56 -11.98 29.90
C ARG A 282 18.13 -12.27 30.30
N ILE A 283 17.52 -11.32 31.00
CA ILE A 283 16.21 -11.48 31.62
C ILE A 283 15.28 -10.37 31.16
N ASN A 284 14.14 -10.75 30.58
CA ASN A 284 13.09 -9.82 30.19
C ASN A 284 11.84 -10.10 31.04
N ALA A 285 11.15 -9.05 31.50
CA ALA A 285 9.84 -9.19 32.09
C ALA A 285 8.79 -9.50 31.01
N LEU A 286 7.88 -10.40 31.32
CA LEU A 286 6.71 -10.73 30.52
C LEU A 286 5.47 -10.46 31.37
N PHE A 287 5.03 -9.21 31.38
CA PHE A 287 3.87 -8.75 32.13
C PHE A 287 2.72 -8.43 31.15
N PRO A 288 1.57 -9.10 31.26
CA PRO A 288 0.43 -8.81 30.39
C PRO A 288 -0.15 -7.43 30.75
N PRO A 289 -0.30 -6.52 29.78
CA PRO A 289 -0.76 -5.14 30.02
C PRO A 289 -2.22 -5.07 30.46
N GLU A 290 -3.02 -6.11 30.19
CA GLU A 290 -4.39 -6.26 30.68
C GLU A 290 -4.45 -6.37 32.20
N LEU A 291 -3.43 -6.97 32.81
CA LEU A 291 -3.34 -7.13 34.26
C LEU A 291 -2.53 -6.01 34.90
N VAL A 292 -1.56 -5.47 34.18
CA VAL A 292 -0.70 -4.40 34.67
C VAL A 292 -0.51 -3.31 33.61
N PRO A 293 -1.30 -2.24 33.69
CA PRO A 293 -1.12 -1.08 32.81
C PRO A 293 0.31 -0.54 32.91
N GLY A 294 0.96 -0.27 31.77
CA GLY A 294 2.31 0.30 31.75
C GLY A 294 3.46 -0.72 31.88
N ALA A 295 3.19 -2.03 31.88
CA ALA A 295 4.19 -3.03 32.27
C ALA A 295 5.02 -3.65 31.14
N LEU A 296 4.75 -3.36 29.87
CA LEU A 296 5.50 -3.95 28.75
C LEU A 296 6.96 -3.49 28.71
N ASP A 297 7.25 -2.28 29.18
CA ASP A 297 8.61 -1.74 29.27
C ASP A 297 9.20 -1.87 30.69
N ALA A 298 8.64 -2.74 31.54
CA ALA A 298 9.07 -2.93 32.92
C ALA A 298 10.55 -3.33 33.00
N LYS A 299 11.27 -2.72 33.93
CA LYS A 299 12.67 -3.02 34.25
C LYS A 299 12.72 -4.00 35.41
N MET A 300 13.34 -5.17 35.17
CA MET A 300 13.65 -6.11 36.25
C MET A 300 15.00 -5.81 36.87
N THR A 301 15.05 -5.72 38.19
CA THR A 301 16.28 -5.54 38.96
C THR A 301 16.43 -6.65 39.98
N PHE A 302 17.68 -7.03 40.21
CA PHE A 302 18.06 -8.11 41.09
C PHE A 302 19.05 -7.57 42.11
N SER A 303 18.83 -7.89 43.38
CA SER A 303 19.69 -7.47 44.48
C SER A 303 20.02 -8.63 45.40
N ALA A 304 20.99 -8.40 46.30
CA ALA A 304 21.54 -9.44 47.15
C ALA A 304 20.45 -10.11 48.01
N GLY A 305 20.44 -11.44 47.98
CA GLY A 305 19.60 -12.25 48.86
C GLY A 305 20.26 -12.53 50.22
N ALA A 306 19.46 -12.98 51.18
CA ALA A 306 19.91 -13.54 52.46
C ALA A 306 19.27 -14.93 52.68
N PRO A 307 19.95 -15.90 53.32
CA PRO A 307 21.25 -15.78 54.01
C PRO A 307 22.49 -15.80 53.10
N ASP A 308 22.41 -16.39 51.90
CA ASP A 308 23.52 -16.45 50.94
C ASP A 308 23.12 -15.85 49.58
N ASP A 309 24.01 -15.06 48.94
CA ASP A 309 23.68 -14.21 47.79
C ASP A 309 23.87 -14.91 46.42
N ALA A 310 22.75 -15.28 45.80
CA ALA A 310 22.73 -15.81 44.43
C ALA A 310 22.93 -14.71 43.37
N ALA A 311 22.53 -13.46 43.62
CA ALA A 311 22.61 -12.38 42.65
C ALA A 311 24.06 -12.01 42.32
N ALA A 312 24.97 -12.04 43.30
CA ALA A 312 26.40 -11.87 43.06
C ALA A 312 27.00 -13.01 42.20
N THR A 313 26.59 -14.25 42.47
CA THR A 313 27.06 -15.45 41.73
C THR A 313 26.58 -15.42 40.28
N LEU A 314 25.33 -15.02 40.06
CA LEU A 314 24.72 -14.87 38.74
C LEU A 314 25.12 -13.56 38.02
N LYS A 315 25.96 -12.73 38.65
CA LYS A 315 26.40 -11.42 38.12
C LYS A 315 25.24 -10.48 37.78
N LEU A 316 24.19 -10.54 38.61
CA LEU A 316 22.97 -9.73 38.50
C LEU A 316 22.84 -8.66 39.60
N ALA A 317 23.76 -8.64 40.57
CA ALA A 317 23.80 -7.63 41.62
C ALA A 317 24.31 -6.27 41.10
N THR A 318 23.86 -5.18 41.74
CA THR A 318 24.25 -3.80 41.43
C THR A 318 25.76 -3.63 41.28
N GLY A 319 26.21 -3.00 40.18
CA GLY A 319 27.64 -2.79 39.88
C GLY A 319 28.33 -3.96 39.17
N VAL A 320 27.67 -5.11 39.05
CA VAL A 320 28.17 -6.30 38.34
C VAL A 320 27.30 -6.64 37.11
N VAL A 321 26.12 -6.02 37.00
CA VAL A 321 25.24 -6.05 35.83
C VAL A 321 25.93 -5.38 34.64
N LYS A 322 25.92 -6.04 33.48
CA LYS A 322 26.51 -5.51 32.24
C LYS A 322 25.64 -4.41 31.63
N SER A 323 24.32 -4.58 31.67
CA SER A 323 23.34 -3.55 31.28
C SER A 323 21.97 -3.84 31.90
N ALA A 324 21.25 -2.81 32.33
CA ALA A 324 19.88 -2.93 32.85
C ALA A 324 18.96 -1.96 32.10
N ASN A 325 18.05 -2.49 31.28
CA ASN A 325 17.19 -1.72 30.40
C ASN A 325 15.72 -2.19 30.50
N VAL A 326 14.83 -1.52 29.77
CA VAL A 326 13.42 -1.90 29.65
C VAL A 326 13.27 -3.30 29.05
N ALA A 327 12.28 -4.07 29.50
CA ALA A 327 12.03 -5.42 28.98
C ALA A 327 11.74 -5.43 27.47
N HIS A 328 10.95 -4.46 27.01
CA HIS A 328 10.65 -4.23 25.60
C HIS A 328 10.56 -2.73 25.33
N TYR A 329 11.00 -2.29 24.15
CA TYR A 329 10.73 -0.93 23.69
C TYR A 329 9.31 -0.84 23.19
N TRP A 330 8.50 -0.01 23.83
CA TRP A 330 7.07 0.05 23.53
C TRP A 330 6.76 1.20 22.58
N VAL A 331 6.34 0.87 21.36
CA VAL A 331 5.93 1.87 20.37
C VAL A 331 4.68 2.61 20.88
N GLY A 332 4.77 3.94 20.93
CA GLY A 332 3.69 4.84 21.30
C GLY A 332 3.44 5.04 22.79
N GLN A 333 3.71 4.06 23.64
CA GLN A 333 3.48 4.16 25.09
C GLN A 333 4.75 4.00 25.96
N GLY A 334 5.93 3.83 25.36
CA GLY A 334 7.18 3.71 26.11
C GLY A 334 7.43 4.88 27.06
N ARG A 335 7.66 4.57 28.34
CA ARG A 335 7.99 5.57 29.36
C ARG A 335 9.34 6.20 29.07
N ALA A 336 9.51 7.50 29.27
CA ALA A 336 10.80 8.19 29.08
C ALA A 336 11.81 7.87 30.20
N THR A 337 12.26 6.61 30.26
CA THR A 337 13.17 6.04 31.24
C THR A 337 14.24 5.20 30.55
N LEU A 338 15.39 5.01 31.19
CA LEU A 338 16.50 4.18 30.69
C LEU A 338 16.88 4.54 29.24
N ALA A 339 17.01 3.56 28.35
CA ALA A 339 17.43 3.75 26.97
C ALA A 339 16.29 4.01 25.99
N GLN A 340 15.16 4.57 26.42
CA GLN A 340 14.09 5.02 25.52
C GLN A 340 13.61 6.44 25.83
N THR A 341 13.07 7.11 24.80
CA THR A 341 12.51 8.47 24.89
C THR A 341 11.61 8.76 23.68
N GLY A 342 10.90 9.89 23.71
CA GLY A 342 10.17 10.41 22.56
C GLY A 342 9.05 9.48 22.06
N ALA A 343 8.40 8.77 22.99
CA ALA A 343 7.20 8.00 22.66
C ALA A 343 6.08 8.95 22.23
N LEU A 344 5.42 8.63 21.11
CA LEU A 344 4.25 9.35 20.63
C LEU A 344 3.13 8.36 20.40
N LEU A 345 2.02 8.54 21.10
CA LEU A 345 0.87 7.64 21.05
C LEU A 345 0.30 7.59 19.62
N GLY A 346 0.09 6.38 19.11
CA GLY A 346 -0.66 6.19 17.88
C GLY A 346 -2.15 6.48 18.13
N VAL A 347 -2.78 7.28 17.27
CA VAL A 347 -4.21 7.57 17.33
C VAL A 347 -4.85 7.41 15.96
N ASP A 348 -6.07 6.88 15.91
CA ASP A 348 -6.81 6.65 14.65
C ASP A 348 -7.34 7.95 14.04
N GLY A 349 -7.40 9.03 14.84
CA GLY A 349 -8.00 10.29 14.44
C GLY A 349 -9.52 10.23 14.37
N THR A 350 -10.13 11.41 14.25
CA THR A 350 -11.59 11.60 14.14
C THR A 350 -12.00 12.34 12.88
N LYS A 351 -11.06 13.05 12.24
CA LYS A 351 -11.32 13.93 11.10
C LYS A 351 -10.93 13.23 9.81
N LEU A 352 -11.90 13.02 8.92
CA LEU A 352 -11.67 12.44 7.60
C LEU A 352 -10.64 13.26 6.79
N PRO A 353 -9.99 12.65 5.78
CA PRO A 353 -8.95 13.32 4.98
C PRO A 353 -9.45 14.60 4.32
N LEU A 354 -8.66 15.67 4.36
CA LEU A 354 -8.99 16.92 3.66
C LEU A 354 -8.70 16.83 2.16
N THR A 355 -9.12 17.84 1.40
CA THR A 355 -8.73 18.03 -0.02
C THR A 355 -7.23 17.83 -0.25
N ALA A 356 -6.39 18.45 0.58
CA ALA A 356 -4.94 18.37 0.44
C ALA A 356 -4.38 16.96 0.69
N ASP A 357 -5.00 16.19 1.58
CA ASP A 357 -4.56 14.82 1.92
C ASP A 357 -4.91 13.83 0.80
N LEU A 358 -6.08 14.02 0.18
CA LEU A 358 -6.52 13.23 -0.98
C LEU A 358 -5.66 13.52 -2.21
N ILE A 359 -5.35 14.80 -2.47
CA ILE A 359 -4.44 15.18 -3.57
C ILE A 359 -3.03 14.66 -3.28
N GLY A 360 -2.51 14.94 -2.09
CA GLY A 360 -1.18 14.55 -1.65
C GLY A 360 -0.04 15.33 -2.31
N SER A 361 1.18 14.80 -2.18
CA SER A 361 2.41 15.41 -2.69
C SER A 361 3.14 14.46 -3.66
N PRO A 362 3.54 14.94 -4.86
CA PRO A 362 4.34 14.18 -5.80
C PRO A 362 5.70 13.75 -5.24
N SER A 363 6.37 14.62 -4.48
CA SER A 363 7.72 14.33 -3.95
C SER A 363 7.71 13.31 -2.83
N LEU A 364 6.59 13.21 -2.10
CA LEU A 364 6.41 12.28 -0.99
C LEU A 364 5.61 11.04 -1.39
N PHE A 365 5.15 10.95 -2.64
CA PHE A 365 4.28 9.88 -3.13
C PHE A 365 3.03 9.67 -2.24
N THR A 366 2.32 10.75 -1.91
CA THR A 366 1.11 10.68 -1.08
C THR A 366 -0.16 11.01 -1.87
N GLY A 367 -1.32 10.68 -1.30
CA GLY A 367 -2.63 10.90 -1.94
C GLY A 367 -2.73 10.20 -3.31
N ILE A 368 -3.17 10.92 -4.33
CA ILE A 368 -3.25 10.45 -5.72
C ILE A 368 -1.86 10.01 -6.22
N TYR A 369 -0.80 10.76 -5.88
CA TYR A 369 0.56 10.51 -6.35
C TYR A 369 1.22 9.27 -5.75
N ALA A 370 0.61 8.63 -4.74
CA ALA A 370 1.03 7.29 -4.31
C ALA A 370 0.97 6.25 -5.44
N LEU A 371 0.09 6.47 -6.42
CA LEU A 371 -0.06 5.61 -7.60
C LEU A 371 1.12 5.73 -8.58
N ASP A 372 2.07 6.66 -8.39
CA ASP A 372 3.27 6.72 -9.22
C ASP A 372 4.16 5.47 -9.09
N LYS A 373 4.03 4.75 -7.97
CA LYS A 373 4.71 3.47 -7.72
C LYS A 373 4.01 2.27 -8.37
N VAL A 374 2.85 2.48 -8.98
CA VAL A 374 2.11 1.44 -9.70
C VAL A 374 2.51 1.46 -11.17
N ASP A 375 2.87 0.30 -11.71
CA ASP A 375 3.23 0.15 -13.12
C ASP A 375 2.07 0.49 -14.07
N LEU A 376 0.89 -0.07 -13.83
CA LEU A 376 -0.29 0.13 -14.67
C LEU A 376 -1.59 0.12 -13.86
N PHE A 377 -2.41 1.14 -14.10
CA PHE A 377 -3.84 1.15 -13.77
C PHE A 377 -4.60 1.87 -14.89
N ASN A 378 -5.87 1.53 -15.07
CA ASN A 378 -6.67 2.01 -16.20
C ASN A 378 -7.79 2.96 -15.78
N ILE A 379 -8.32 2.78 -14.56
CA ILE A 379 -9.47 3.53 -14.06
C ILE A 379 -9.10 4.12 -12.71
N LEU A 380 -9.37 5.40 -12.48
CA LEU A 380 -9.19 6.06 -11.19
C LEU A 380 -10.54 6.41 -10.58
N CYS A 381 -10.73 6.03 -9.32
CA CYS A 381 -11.92 6.30 -8.52
C CYS A 381 -11.52 6.99 -7.21
N ILE A 382 -12.16 8.12 -6.91
CA ILE A 382 -11.93 8.87 -5.67
C ILE A 382 -13.31 9.21 -5.06
N PRO A 383 -14.04 8.22 -4.51
CA PRO A 383 -15.39 8.44 -4.00
C PRO A 383 -15.41 9.47 -2.86
N ASP A 384 -14.35 9.53 -2.06
CA ASP A 384 -14.19 10.51 -0.98
C ASP A 384 -14.15 11.96 -1.49
N ALA A 385 -13.85 12.21 -2.77
CA ALA A 385 -13.84 13.55 -3.36
C ALA A 385 -15.22 14.21 -3.31
N THR A 386 -16.28 13.40 -3.22
CA THR A 386 -17.65 13.87 -3.16
C THR A 386 -18.38 13.33 -1.93
N ARG A 387 -17.67 12.97 -0.86
CA ARG A 387 -18.30 12.37 0.32
C ARG A 387 -19.41 13.24 0.89
N SER A 388 -20.44 12.60 1.42
CA SER A 388 -21.53 13.29 2.10
C SER A 388 -21.15 13.70 3.50
N GLN A 389 -21.71 14.80 3.98
CA GLN A 389 -21.55 15.23 5.37
C GLN A 389 -22.25 14.24 6.32
N ALA A 390 -21.58 13.85 7.41
CA ALA A 390 -22.12 12.88 8.37
C ALA A 390 -23.46 13.29 9.00
N SER A 391 -23.68 14.59 9.24
CA SER A 391 -24.93 15.13 9.78
C SER A 391 -26.01 15.40 8.73
N ASN A 392 -25.65 15.46 7.44
CA ASN A 392 -26.58 15.70 6.34
C ASN A 392 -26.14 14.94 5.09
N PRO A 393 -26.66 13.72 4.85
CA PRO A 393 -26.30 12.88 3.71
C PRO A 393 -26.56 13.50 2.33
N SER A 394 -27.40 14.54 2.25
CA SER A 394 -27.71 15.26 1.02
C SER A 394 -26.80 16.46 0.76
N ALA A 395 -25.87 16.77 1.67
CA ALA A 395 -24.91 17.86 1.53
C ALA A 395 -23.49 17.32 1.34
N LEU A 396 -22.72 18.03 0.52
CA LEU A 396 -21.29 17.76 0.33
C LEU A 396 -20.54 18.13 1.61
N ASP A 397 -19.60 17.29 2.04
CA ASP A 397 -18.73 17.63 3.16
C ASP A 397 -17.89 18.89 2.83
N PRO A 398 -17.97 19.96 3.65
CA PRO A 398 -17.25 21.22 3.38
C PRO A 398 -15.73 21.09 3.45
N THR A 399 -15.20 19.98 3.95
CA THR A 399 -13.75 19.73 4.05
C THR A 399 -13.13 19.16 2.78
N VAL A 400 -13.95 18.86 1.76
CA VAL A 400 -13.51 18.47 0.41
C VAL A 400 -13.95 19.47 -0.64
N ASP A 401 -13.05 19.74 -1.57
CA ASP A 401 -13.33 20.47 -2.81
C ASP A 401 -13.19 19.50 -4.00
N PRO A 402 -14.31 18.99 -4.56
CA PRO A 402 -14.29 18.07 -5.68
C PRO A 402 -13.51 18.60 -6.88
N ASN A 403 -13.58 19.91 -7.18
CA ASN A 403 -12.93 20.48 -8.36
C ASN A 403 -11.40 20.45 -8.25
N SER A 404 -10.86 20.80 -7.08
CA SER A 404 -9.42 20.69 -6.81
C SER A 404 -8.93 19.23 -6.90
N ILE A 405 -9.70 18.28 -6.33
CA ILE A 405 -9.33 16.86 -6.31
C ILE A 405 -9.39 16.27 -7.72
N PHE A 406 -10.51 16.46 -8.44
CA PHE A 406 -10.67 15.94 -9.79
C PHE A 406 -9.73 16.63 -10.78
N GLY A 407 -9.38 17.91 -10.58
CA GLY A 407 -8.41 18.61 -11.43
C GLY A 407 -7.00 18.02 -11.32
N ALA A 408 -6.56 17.73 -10.09
CA ALA A 408 -5.31 17.02 -9.84
C ALA A 408 -5.36 15.58 -10.40
N ALA A 409 -6.46 14.85 -10.13
CA ALA A 409 -6.67 13.49 -10.61
C ALA A 409 -6.67 13.40 -12.14
N MET A 410 -7.27 14.38 -12.84
CA MET A 410 -7.32 14.44 -14.29
C MET A 410 -5.92 14.66 -14.89
N THR A 411 -5.15 15.58 -14.32
CA THR A 411 -3.77 15.83 -14.73
C THR A 411 -2.92 14.56 -14.58
N PHE A 412 -3.08 13.87 -13.45
CA PHE A 412 -2.42 12.59 -13.20
C PHE A 412 -2.87 11.49 -14.18
N CYS A 413 -4.18 11.37 -14.44
CA CYS A 413 -4.72 10.38 -15.39
C CYS A 413 -4.20 10.60 -16.82
N LYS A 414 -4.03 11.84 -17.26
CA LYS A 414 -3.38 12.15 -18.55
C LYS A 414 -1.96 11.60 -18.64
N GLN A 415 -1.16 11.82 -17.59
CA GLN A 415 0.23 11.35 -17.54
C GLN A 415 0.31 9.82 -17.53
N LYS A 416 -0.60 9.15 -16.83
CA LYS A 416 -0.64 7.69 -16.69
C LYS A 416 -1.48 6.97 -17.76
N ARG A 417 -2.05 7.70 -18.72
CA ARG A 417 -3.02 7.18 -19.71
C ARG A 417 -4.18 6.40 -19.06
N ALA A 418 -4.64 6.88 -17.91
CA ALA A 418 -5.78 6.33 -17.17
C ALA A 418 -7.05 7.15 -17.41
N PHE A 419 -8.20 6.59 -17.02
CA PHE A 419 -9.52 7.17 -17.17
C PHE A 419 -10.15 7.48 -15.80
N LEU A 420 -10.57 8.73 -15.58
CA LEU A 420 -11.17 9.19 -14.32
C LEU A 420 -12.68 9.00 -14.33
N LEU A 421 -13.23 8.41 -13.27
CA LEU A 421 -14.67 8.42 -13.01
C LEU A 421 -15.00 9.56 -12.05
N VAL A 422 -15.86 10.47 -12.49
CA VAL A 422 -16.29 11.65 -11.74
C VAL A 422 -17.68 11.40 -11.18
N ASP A 423 -17.79 11.42 -9.86
CA ASP A 423 -19.04 11.21 -9.14
C ASP A 423 -19.80 12.53 -8.99
N SER A 424 -21.13 12.51 -9.08
CA SER A 424 -21.94 13.65 -8.69
C SER A 424 -21.89 13.86 -7.17
N PRO A 425 -21.71 15.10 -6.68
CA PRO A 425 -21.80 15.38 -5.26
C PRO A 425 -23.25 15.23 -4.76
N PRO A 426 -23.46 14.97 -3.46
CA PRO A 426 -24.77 14.59 -2.92
C PRO A 426 -25.83 15.71 -3.01
N ASN A 427 -25.39 16.96 -3.14
CA ASN A 427 -26.26 18.12 -3.37
C ASN A 427 -26.79 18.21 -4.82
N VAL A 428 -26.25 17.41 -5.75
CA VAL A 428 -26.78 17.26 -7.12
C VAL A 428 -27.85 16.18 -7.06
N ALA A 429 -29.06 16.59 -6.70
CA ALA A 429 -30.15 15.70 -6.31
C ALA A 429 -31.28 15.60 -7.35
N ASP A 430 -31.28 16.46 -8.37
CA ASP A 430 -32.31 16.53 -9.40
C ASP A 430 -31.73 16.99 -10.75
N VAL A 431 -32.60 17.14 -11.74
CA VAL A 431 -32.20 17.52 -13.10
C VAL A 431 -31.64 18.93 -13.17
N SER A 432 -32.23 19.90 -12.47
CA SER A 432 -31.80 21.30 -12.50
C SER A 432 -30.39 21.43 -11.93
N SER A 433 -30.19 20.89 -10.73
CA SER A 433 -28.87 20.83 -10.10
C SER A 433 -27.87 20.02 -10.91
N GLY A 434 -28.32 18.98 -11.64
CA GLY A 434 -27.50 18.23 -12.59
C GLY A 434 -27.02 19.07 -13.77
N VAL A 435 -27.90 19.88 -14.36
CA VAL A 435 -27.56 20.83 -15.44
C VAL A 435 -26.58 21.88 -14.94
N ASP A 436 -26.86 22.49 -13.78
CA ASP A 436 -26.00 23.52 -13.19
C ASP A 436 -24.60 22.96 -12.87
N TRP A 437 -24.56 21.73 -12.33
CA TRP A 437 -23.31 21.07 -12.00
C TRP A 437 -22.47 20.77 -13.24
N ILE A 438 -23.02 20.10 -14.26
CA ILE A 438 -22.22 19.76 -15.44
C ILE A 438 -21.81 20.99 -16.26
N SER A 439 -22.65 22.03 -16.28
CA SER A 439 -22.41 23.22 -17.11
C SER A 439 -21.50 24.25 -16.45
N SER A 440 -21.51 24.34 -15.12
CA SER A 440 -20.79 25.40 -14.39
C SER A 440 -20.13 24.94 -13.08
N GLY A 441 -20.69 23.93 -12.41
CA GLY A 441 -20.18 23.46 -11.12
C GLY A 441 -18.95 22.55 -11.21
N LEU A 442 -18.84 21.74 -12.26
CA LEU A 442 -17.69 20.86 -12.53
C LEU A 442 -16.72 21.60 -13.45
N THR A 443 -15.58 22.00 -12.92
CA THR A 443 -14.57 22.78 -13.68
C THR A 443 -13.64 21.89 -14.49
N VAL A 444 -13.60 20.59 -14.19
CA VAL A 444 -12.75 19.63 -14.88
C VAL A 444 -13.41 19.21 -16.18
N HIS A 445 -12.76 19.51 -17.29
CA HIS A 445 -13.27 19.22 -18.62
C HIS A 445 -12.20 18.57 -19.48
N ASP A 446 -12.27 17.25 -19.66
CA ASP A 446 -11.27 16.50 -20.41
C ASP A 446 -11.77 15.18 -21.02
N LEU A 447 -11.09 14.74 -22.08
CA LEU A 447 -11.33 13.46 -22.76
C LEU A 447 -11.09 12.24 -21.87
N ASN A 448 -10.18 12.29 -20.89
CA ASN A 448 -9.84 11.16 -20.02
C ASN A 448 -10.78 11.01 -18.81
N GLY A 449 -12.00 11.56 -18.85
CA GLY A 449 -12.96 11.40 -17.75
C GLY A 449 -14.40 11.27 -18.19
N ALA A 450 -15.25 10.78 -17.29
CA ALA A 450 -16.70 10.74 -17.46
C ALA A 450 -17.41 11.03 -16.14
N ALA A 451 -18.42 11.90 -16.19
CA ALA A 451 -19.27 12.22 -15.05
C ALA A 451 -20.52 11.34 -15.00
N TYR A 452 -20.92 10.92 -13.81
CA TYR A 452 -22.07 10.04 -13.58
C TYR A 452 -23.08 10.63 -12.60
N PHE A 453 -24.36 10.50 -12.95
CA PHE A 453 -25.51 10.97 -12.18
C PHE A 453 -26.69 10.01 -12.35
N PRO A 454 -27.60 9.91 -11.38
CA PRO A 454 -27.49 10.36 -10.00
C PRO A 454 -26.68 9.39 -9.15
N ARG A 455 -26.57 9.69 -7.85
CA ARG A 455 -26.06 8.72 -6.86
C ARG A 455 -26.95 7.48 -6.78
N LEU A 456 -26.33 6.38 -6.35
CA LEU A 456 -26.96 5.07 -6.30
C LEU A 456 -27.41 4.76 -4.86
N LYS A 457 -28.58 4.13 -4.70
CA LYS A 457 -29.06 3.63 -3.42
C LYS A 457 -28.79 2.14 -3.32
N LEU A 458 -27.98 1.75 -2.34
CA LEU A 458 -27.63 0.36 -2.03
C LEU A 458 -27.91 0.08 -0.55
N ALA A 459 -28.14 -1.19 -0.22
CA ALA A 459 -28.28 -1.63 1.16
C ALA A 459 -26.94 -1.58 1.88
N ASP A 460 -26.89 -0.92 3.04
CA ASP A 460 -25.69 -0.79 3.86
C ASP A 460 -25.60 -1.96 4.87
N PRO A 461 -24.65 -2.90 4.71
CA PRO A 461 -24.52 -4.04 5.62
C PRO A 461 -24.19 -3.64 7.06
N LEU A 462 -23.60 -2.46 7.28
CA LEU A 462 -23.27 -1.96 8.62
C LEU A 462 -24.43 -1.22 9.29
N ASN A 463 -25.49 -0.88 8.54
CA ASN A 463 -26.65 -0.15 9.05
C ASN A 463 -27.95 -0.93 8.79
N ASN A 464 -28.01 -2.18 9.25
CA ASN A 464 -29.18 -3.06 9.14
C ASN A 464 -29.76 -3.18 7.72
N TYR A 465 -28.91 -3.12 6.69
CA TYR A 465 -29.30 -3.17 5.27
C TYR A 465 -30.25 -2.04 4.83
N GLN A 466 -30.27 -0.92 5.57
CA GLN A 466 -31.00 0.27 5.14
C GLN A 466 -30.38 0.85 3.87
N LEU A 467 -31.23 1.44 3.02
CA LEU A 467 -30.77 2.07 1.79
C LEU A 467 -30.03 3.38 2.07
N ARG A 468 -28.75 3.42 1.70
CA ARG A 468 -27.89 4.62 1.74
C ARG A 468 -27.51 5.03 0.32
N GLN A 469 -27.29 6.33 0.13
CA GLN A 469 -26.76 6.88 -1.12
C GLN A 469 -25.24 6.76 -1.16
N PHE A 470 -24.69 6.22 -2.25
CA PHE A 470 -23.26 6.05 -2.46
C PHE A 470 -22.81 6.69 -3.78
N ALA A 471 -21.52 7.02 -3.83
CA ALA A 471 -20.85 7.46 -5.06
C ALA A 471 -20.87 6.33 -6.13
N PRO A 472 -21.21 6.64 -7.40
CA PRO A 472 -21.36 5.61 -8.43
C PRO A 472 -20.06 4.97 -8.93
N CYS A 473 -18.88 5.59 -8.74
CA CYS A 473 -17.63 5.16 -9.38
C CYS A 473 -17.27 3.69 -9.12
N GLY A 474 -17.50 3.16 -7.92
CA GLY A 474 -17.24 1.75 -7.60
C GLY A 474 -18.06 0.78 -8.46
N VAL A 475 -19.36 1.02 -8.56
CA VAL A 475 -20.30 0.25 -9.40
C VAL A 475 -19.93 0.39 -10.88
N VAL A 476 -19.65 1.62 -11.34
CA VAL A 476 -19.32 1.90 -12.74
C VAL A 476 -18.00 1.26 -13.16
N ALA A 477 -16.96 1.33 -12.31
CA ALA A 477 -15.69 0.68 -12.58
C ALA A 477 -15.84 -0.84 -12.68
N GLY A 478 -16.69 -1.45 -11.85
CA GLY A 478 -17.01 -2.87 -11.94
C GLY A 478 -17.77 -3.21 -13.23
N LEU A 479 -18.74 -2.36 -13.61
CA LEU A 479 -19.46 -2.48 -14.88
C LEU A 479 -18.52 -2.37 -16.09
N TYR A 480 -17.54 -1.45 -16.06
CA TYR A 480 -16.50 -1.34 -17.09
C TYR A 480 -15.70 -2.64 -17.18
N ALA A 481 -15.21 -3.15 -16.05
CA ALA A 481 -14.46 -4.41 -16.01
C ALA A 481 -15.26 -5.58 -16.60
N ARG A 482 -16.53 -5.71 -16.21
CA ARG A 482 -17.42 -6.76 -16.72
C ARG A 482 -17.67 -6.64 -18.22
N THR A 483 -17.87 -5.42 -18.72
CA THR A 483 -18.11 -5.15 -20.14
C THR A 483 -16.86 -5.45 -20.96
N ASP A 484 -15.70 -5.00 -20.48
CA ASP A 484 -14.41 -5.21 -21.14
C ASP A 484 -14.08 -6.70 -21.28
N VAL A 485 -14.28 -7.49 -20.22
CA VAL A 485 -14.04 -8.95 -20.24
C VAL A 485 -15.00 -9.65 -21.20
N ALA A 486 -16.27 -9.24 -21.24
CA ALA A 486 -17.29 -9.91 -22.04
C ALA A 486 -17.28 -9.51 -23.53
N ARG A 487 -16.94 -8.25 -23.84
CA ARG A 487 -17.16 -7.65 -25.17
C ARG A 487 -16.01 -6.79 -25.68
N GLY A 488 -14.95 -6.60 -24.89
CA GLY A 488 -13.84 -5.71 -25.20
C GLY A 488 -14.08 -4.26 -24.79
N VAL A 489 -12.98 -3.51 -24.59
CA VAL A 489 -12.97 -2.11 -24.12
C VAL A 489 -13.68 -1.12 -25.07
N TRP A 490 -13.81 -1.50 -26.34
CA TRP A 490 -14.50 -0.74 -27.38
C TRP A 490 -16.04 -0.84 -27.30
N LYS A 491 -16.58 -1.68 -26.42
CA LYS A 491 -18.04 -1.75 -26.21
C LYS A 491 -18.48 -0.73 -25.16
N ALA A 492 -19.52 0.02 -25.48
CA ALA A 492 -20.12 0.98 -24.54
C ALA A 492 -20.65 0.26 -23.28
N PRO A 493 -20.27 0.72 -22.07
CA PRO A 493 -20.80 0.22 -20.80
C PRO A 493 -22.17 0.86 -20.47
N ALA A 494 -23.06 0.91 -21.45
CA ALA A 494 -24.37 1.52 -21.37
C ALA A 494 -25.41 0.77 -22.22
N GLY A 495 -26.69 0.92 -21.88
CA GLY A 495 -27.83 0.29 -22.54
C GLY A 495 -28.47 -0.80 -21.69
N THR A 496 -29.31 -1.63 -22.32
CA THR A 496 -30.12 -2.65 -21.63
C THR A 496 -29.31 -3.78 -21.01
N GLU A 497 -28.09 -4.03 -21.51
CA GLU A 497 -27.15 -5.03 -20.98
C GLU A 497 -26.32 -4.48 -19.80
N ALA A 498 -26.29 -3.16 -19.60
CA ALA A 498 -25.44 -2.48 -18.61
C ALA A 498 -26.10 -2.40 -17.21
N LYS A 499 -26.55 -3.55 -16.70
CA LYS A 499 -27.25 -3.67 -15.41
C LYS A 499 -26.33 -3.39 -14.22
N LEU A 500 -26.83 -2.69 -13.21
CA LEU A 500 -26.08 -2.40 -11.99
C LEU A 500 -26.42 -3.44 -10.92
N SER A 501 -25.45 -4.24 -10.51
CA SER A 501 -25.64 -5.29 -9.50
C SER A 501 -25.63 -4.70 -8.10
N GLY A 502 -26.59 -5.10 -7.26
CA GLY A 502 -26.74 -4.63 -5.88
C GLY A 502 -27.43 -3.26 -5.72
N VAL A 503 -27.70 -2.55 -6.82
CA VAL A 503 -28.39 -1.25 -6.79
C VAL A 503 -29.90 -1.47 -6.69
N GLN A 504 -30.48 -1.02 -5.57
CA GLN A 504 -31.91 -1.16 -5.29
C GLN A 504 -32.72 0.07 -5.66
N GLY A 505 -32.06 1.21 -5.88
CA GLY A 505 -32.71 2.42 -6.36
C GLY A 505 -31.73 3.51 -6.76
N LEU A 506 -32.28 4.61 -7.26
CA LEU A 506 -31.54 5.82 -7.60
C LEU A 506 -31.86 6.94 -6.60
N ALA A 507 -30.92 7.86 -6.41
CA ALA A 507 -31.20 9.07 -5.64
C ALA A 507 -32.32 9.89 -6.29
N TYR A 508 -32.29 9.97 -7.63
CA TYR A 508 -33.31 10.59 -8.46
C TYR A 508 -33.73 9.64 -9.60
N THR A 509 -35.02 9.55 -9.92
CA THR A 509 -35.50 8.68 -11.02
C THR A 509 -35.81 9.53 -12.24
N LEU A 510 -35.03 9.34 -13.31
CA LEU A 510 -35.10 10.15 -14.54
C LEU A 510 -36.17 9.64 -15.52
N THR A 511 -36.97 10.57 -16.04
CA THR A 511 -37.83 10.38 -17.21
C THR A 511 -37.04 10.43 -18.53
N ASP A 512 -37.67 10.01 -19.64
CA ASP A 512 -37.06 10.09 -20.97
C ASP A 512 -36.72 11.54 -21.36
N GLY A 513 -37.62 12.48 -21.07
CA GLY A 513 -37.45 13.90 -21.38
C GLY A 513 -36.28 14.52 -20.61
N GLU A 514 -36.19 14.24 -19.31
CA GLU A 514 -35.10 14.75 -18.46
C GLU A 514 -33.74 14.19 -18.84
N ASN A 515 -33.67 12.87 -19.13
CA ASN A 515 -32.46 12.27 -19.67
C ASN A 515 -32.06 12.89 -21.03
N GLY A 516 -33.05 13.26 -21.85
CA GLY A 516 -32.85 13.98 -23.10
C GLY A 516 -32.23 15.37 -22.94
N VAL A 517 -32.32 15.99 -21.75
CA VAL A 517 -31.67 17.27 -21.43
C VAL A 517 -30.24 17.07 -20.93
N LEU A 518 -30.01 16.11 -20.04
CA LEU A 518 -28.70 15.89 -19.41
C LEU A 518 -27.69 15.22 -20.33
N ASN A 519 -28.14 14.25 -21.13
CA ASN A 519 -27.25 13.46 -21.97
C ASN A 519 -26.49 14.36 -22.97
N PRO A 520 -27.13 15.29 -23.73
CA PRO A 520 -26.42 16.23 -24.62
C PRO A 520 -25.35 17.10 -23.96
N LEU A 521 -25.41 17.29 -22.63
CA LEU A 521 -24.40 18.01 -21.86
C LEU A 521 -23.18 17.15 -21.48
N GLY A 522 -23.18 15.86 -21.84
CA GLY A 522 -22.11 14.92 -21.51
C GLY A 522 -22.27 14.22 -20.15
N LEU A 523 -23.40 14.41 -19.45
CA LEU A 523 -23.66 13.77 -18.16
C LEU A 523 -24.26 12.37 -18.34
N ASN A 524 -23.57 11.34 -17.83
CA ASN A 524 -24.03 9.95 -17.93
C ASN A 524 -25.08 9.64 -16.88
N CYS A 525 -26.26 9.25 -17.35
CA CYS A 525 -27.42 9.02 -16.50
C CYS A 525 -27.65 7.53 -16.20
N PHE A 526 -27.99 7.20 -14.96
CA PHE A 526 -28.58 5.90 -14.62
C PHE A 526 -30.10 5.94 -14.72
N ARG A 527 -30.70 4.84 -15.18
CA ARG A 527 -32.15 4.74 -15.35
C ARG A 527 -32.68 3.41 -14.85
N THR A 528 -33.92 3.43 -14.38
CA THR A 528 -34.63 2.22 -13.94
C THR A 528 -35.75 1.91 -14.91
N PHE A 529 -35.74 0.72 -15.49
CA PHE A 529 -36.81 0.22 -16.35
C PHE A 529 -37.49 -0.99 -15.71
N PRO A 530 -38.81 -1.17 -15.87
CA PRO A 530 -39.53 -2.31 -15.29
C PRO A 530 -38.97 -3.68 -15.66
N VAL A 531 -38.46 -3.84 -16.90
CA VAL A 531 -37.97 -5.13 -17.42
C VAL A 531 -36.46 -5.31 -17.19
N TYR A 532 -35.68 -4.25 -17.38
CA TYR A 532 -34.22 -4.34 -17.35
C TYR A 532 -33.60 -4.04 -15.98
N GLY A 533 -34.39 -3.48 -15.05
CA GLY A 533 -33.91 -2.98 -13.77
C GLY A 533 -33.15 -1.67 -13.92
N THR A 534 -32.26 -1.39 -12.96
CA THR A 534 -31.38 -0.21 -12.98
C THR A 534 -30.18 -0.45 -13.89
N VAL A 535 -29.97 0.42 -14.88
CA VAL A 535 -28.93 0.33 -15.90
C VAL A 535 -28.17 1.65 -16.06
N SER A 536 -26.91 1.56 -16.51
CA SER A 536 -26.21 2.71 -17.08
C SER A 536 -26.79 3.04 -18.46
N TRP A 537 -27.19 4.29 -18.68
CA TRP A 537 -27.84 4.72 -19.92
C TRP A 537 -27.05 5.78 -20.70
N GLY A 538 -25.82 6.11 -20.26
CA GLY A 538 -24.91 7.03 -20.93
C GLY A 538 -23.48 6.50 -20.96
N ALA A 539 -22.72 6.87 -21.99
CA ALA A 539 -21.30 6.53 -22.15
C ALA A 539 -20.51 7.67 -22.83
N ARG A 540 -20.67 8.89 -22.33
CA ARG A 540 -20.03 10.13 -22.80
C ARG A 540 -18.88 10.55 -21.90
N THR A 541 -17.84 11.11 -22.49
CA THR A 541 -16.72 11.73 -21.74
C THR A 541 -17.12 13.12 -21.26
N LEU A 542 -16.26 13.80 -20.49
CA LEU A 542 -16.50 15.19 -20.08
C LEU A 542 -16.57 16.12 -21.30
N VAL A 543 -15.69 15.94 -22.30
CA VAL A 543 -15.79 16.61 -23.62
C VAL A 543 -16.88 16.04 -24.54
N GLY A 544 -17.84 15.31 -23.97
CA GLY A 544 -18.90 14.59 -24.69
C GLY A 544 -20.14 15.42 -24.99
N SER A 545 -20.10 16.73 -24.69
CA SER A 545 -21.17 17.66 -25.01
C SER A 545 -21.43 17.71 -26.52
N ASP A 546 -22.69 17.67 -26.91
CA ASP A 546 -23.10 17.72 -28.32
C ASP A 546 -22.66 19.04 -28.98
N ALA A 547 -22.51 20.12 -28.19
CA ALA A 547 -22.04 21.42 -28.66
C ALA A 547 -20.56 21.46 -29.03
N GLU A 548 -19.73 20.55 -28.49
CA GLU A 548 -18.28 20.56 -28.70
C GLU A 548 -17.84 19.78 -29.93
N ALA A 549 -18.71 18.91 -30.46
CA ALA A 549 -18.43 18.08 -31.64
C ALA A 549 -17.10 17.31 -31.57
N SER A 550 -16.66 16.92 -30.37
CA SER A 550 -15.39 16.22 -30.14
C SER A 550 -15.41 14.80 -30.70
N GLU A 551 -14.34 14.40 -31.38
CA GLU A 551 -14.10 13.00 -31.79
C GLU A 551 -14.00 12.05 -30.58
N TRP A 552 -13.67 12.60 -29.41
CA TRP A 552 -13.51 11.87 -28.16
C TRP A 552 -14.78 11.76 -27.33
N LYS A 553 -15.94 12.10 -27.91
CA LYS A 553 -17.23 12.19 -27.22
C LYS A 553 -17.62 10.95 -26.40
N TYR A 554 -17.24 9.76 -26.85
CA TYR A 554 -17.70 8.50 -26.27
C TYR A 554 -16.62 7.80 -25.45
N VAL A 555 -16.99 7.36 -24.25
CA VAL A 555 -16.17 6.55 -23.34
C VAL A 555 -15.49 5.36 -24.03
N PRO A 556 -16.20 4.46 -24.75
CA PRO A 556 -15.55 3.30 -25.37
C PRO A 556 -14.50 3.70 -26.41
N VAL A 557 -14.70 4.82 -27.12
CA VAL A 557 -13.76 5.33 -28.12
C VAL A 557 -12.48 5.80 -27.44
N ARG A 558 -12.60 6.60 -26.38
CA ARG A 558 -11.43 7.10 -25.68
C ARG A 558 -10.70 6.01 -24.91
N ARG A 559 -11.42 5.10 -24.24
CA ARG A 559 -10.80 3.97 -23.52
C ARG A 559 -10.09 3.01 -24.47
N LEU A 560 -10.64 2.77 -25.68
CA LEU A 560 -9.94 2.03 -26.73
C LEU A 560 -8.63 2.74 -27.14
N ALA A 561 -8.65 4.07 -27.33
CA ALA A 561 -7.43 4.80 -27.64
C ALA A 561 -6.38 4.71 -26.55
N LEU A 562 -6.75 4.87 -25.28
CA LEU A 562 -5.82 4.71 -24.15
C LEU A 562 -5.20 3.31 -24.10
N PHE A 563 -6.01 2.27 -24.32
CA PHE A 563 -5.54 0.89 -24.42
C PHE A 563 -4.56 0.68 -25.58
N LEU A 564 -4.84 1.26 -26.75
CA LEU A 564 -3.95 1.21 -27.92
C LEU A 564 -2.65 1.99 -27.65
N GLU A 565 -2.74 3.24 -27.19
CA GLU A 565 -1.59 4.09 -26.87
C GLU A 565 -0.61 3.35 -25.94
N GLU A 566 -1.12 2.75 -24.86
CA GLU A 566 -0.28 2.06 -23.87
C GLU A 566 0.27 0.72 -24.36
N SER A 567 -0.56 -0.10 -25.02
CA SER A 567 -0.12 -1.38 -25.58
C SER A 567 0.96 -1.19 -26.65
N LEU A 568 0.78 -0.21 -27.52
CA LEU A 568 1.71 0.09 -28.59
C LEU A 568 2.99 0.73 -28.07
N TYR A 569 2.89 1.62 -27.08
CA TYR A 569 4.07 2.23 -26.44
C TYR A 569 4.96 1.17 -25.78
N ARG A 570 4.39 0.28 -24.96
CA ARG A 570 5.14 -0.82 -24.32
C ARG A 570 5.68 -1.82 -25.35
N GLY A 571 4.86 -2.17 -26.35
CA GLY A 571 5.24 -3.08 -27.42
C GLY A 571 6.33 -2.56 -28.37
N THR A 572 6.62 -1.26 -28.34
CA THR A 572 7.64 -0.61 -29.20
C THR A 572 8.90 -0.17 -28.45
N GLN A 573 9.07 -0.50 -27.16
CA GLN A 573 10.26 -0.08 -26.39
C GLN A 573 11.59 -0.63 -26.95
N TRP A 574 11.57 -1.77 -27.62
CA TRP A 574 12.76 -2.35 -28.23
C TRP A 574 13.34 -1.53 -29.40
N VAL A 575 12.51 -0.69 -30.04
CA VAL A 575 12.90 0.17 -31.18
C VAL A 575 14.07 1.09 -30.82
N VAL A 576 14.21 1.41 -29.53
CA VAL A 576 15.28 2.28 -28.99
C VAL A 576 16.68 1.74 -29.32
N PHE A 577 16.83 0.42 -29.42
CA PHE A 577 18.12 -0.25 -29.57
C PHE A 577 18.48 -0.59 -31.02
N GLU A 578 17.64 -0.22 -31.99
CA GLU A 578 17.79 -0.58 -33.40
C GLU A 578 18.19 0.64 -34.25
N PRO A 579 18.91 0.46 -35.36
CA PRO A 579 19.21 1.55 -36.29
C PRO A 579 17.94 2.15 -36.89
N ASN A 580 17.87 3.49 -36.96
CA ASN A 580 16.71 4.19 -37.53
C ASN A 580 16.72 4.15 -39.07
N ASP A 581 16.31 3.01 -39.64
CA ASP A 581 16.27 2.77 -41.08
C ASP A 581 15.01 1.99 -41.56
N GLU A 582 14.89 1.80 -42.88
CA GLU A 582 13.72 1.15 -43.48
C GLU A 582 13.46 -0.29 -42.99
N PRO A 583 14.49 -1.15 -42.77
CA PRO A 583 14.32 -2.43 -42.07
C PRO A 583 13.57 -2.32 -40.74
N LEU A 584 13.96 -1.39 -39.86
CA LEU A 584 13.28 -1.15 -38.59
C LEU A 584 11.83 -0.72 -38.81
N TRP A 585 11.59 0.23 -39.71
CA TRP A 585 10.23 0.71 -40.01
C TRP A 585 9.34 -0.39 -40.56
N ALA A 586 9.87 -1.28 -41.40
CA ALA A 586 9.15 -2.45 -41.90
C ALA A 586 8.76 -3.42 -40.78
N GLN A 587 9.65 -3.68 -39.82
CA GLN A 587 9.35 -4.51 -38.64
C GLN A 587 8.28 -3.87 -37.75
N ILE A 588 8.34 -2.55 -37.54
CA ILE A 588 7.31 -1.80 -36.81
C ILE A 588 5.94 -1.97 -37.49
N ARG A 589 5.86 -1.72 -38.80
CA ARG A 589 4.61 -1.86 -39.58
C ARG A 589 4.06 -3.29 -39.49
N LEU A 590 4.92 -4.31 -39.54
CA LEU A 590 4.50 -5.71 -39.43
C LEU A 590 3.96 -6.05 -38.05
N ASN A 591 4.68 -5.70 -36.98
CA ASN A 591 4.30 -6.04 -35.60
C ASN A 591 3.02 -5.30 -35.17
N LEU A 592 2.95 -3.99 -35.45
CA LEU A 592 1.76 -3.19 -35.14
C LEU A 592 0.58 -3.60 -36.02
N GLY A 593 0.84 -3.88 -37.31
CA GLY A 593 -0.18 -4.35 -38.24
C GLY A 593 -0.81 -5.66 -37.78
N ALA A 594 -0.02 -6.61 -37.28
CA ALA A 594 -0.51 -7.87 -36.74
C ALA A 594 -1.37 -7.67 -35.47
N PHE A 595 -0.96 -6.80 -34.56
CA PHE A 595 -1.73 -6.48 -33.36
C PHE A 595 -3.08 -5.84 -33.70
N MET A 596 -3.08 -4.81 -34.56
CA MET A 596 -4.30 -4.14 -35.01
C MET A 596 -5.21 -5.10 -35.79
N HIS A 597 -4.64 -6.01 -36.59
CA HIS A 597 -5.40 -7.04 -37.28
C HIS A 597 -6.14 -7.97 -36.30
N ASN A 598 -5.48 -8.38 -35.22
CA ASN A 598 -6.11 -9.22 -34.20
C ASN A 598 -7.29 -8.51 -33.53
N LEU A 599 -7.17 -7.21 -33.23
CA LEU A 599 -8.27 -6.40 -32.69
C LEU A 599 -9.42 -6.24 -33.70
N PHE A 600 -9.10 -6.05 -34.98
CA PHE A 600 -10.11 -6.04 -36.04
C PHE A 600 -10.91 -7.35 -36.09
N ARG A 601 -10.23 -8.50 -36.01
CA ARG A 601 -10.89 -9.82 -35.96
C ARG A 601 -11.78 -10.02 -34.73
N GLN A 602 -11.48 -9.33 -33.64
CA GLN A 602 -12.30 -9.30 -32.42
C GLN A 602 -13.47 -8.31 -32.50
N GLY A 603 -13.59 -7.55 -33.59
CA GLY A 603 -14.65 -6.56 -33.79
C GLY A 603 -14.40 -5.22 -33.09
N ALA A 604 -13.13 -4.87 -32.82
CA ALA A 604 -12.78 -3.62 -32.14
C ALA A 604 -12.98 -2.36 -32.99
N PHE A 605 -12.95 -2.51 -34.32
CA PHE A 605 -13.02 -1.42 -35.28
C PHE A 605 -14.21 -1.59 -36.23
N GLN A 606 -14.70 -0.48 -36.77
CA GLN A 606 -15.76 -0.46 -37.77
C GLN A 606 -15.17 -0.61 -39.18
N GLY A 607 -15.92 -1.21 -40.09
CA GLY A 607 -15.49 -1.50 -41.45
C GLY A 607 -15.50 -2.99 -41.76
N THR A 608 -15.68 -3.32 -43.03
CA THR A 608 -15.71 -4.74 -43.48
C THR A 608 -14.34 -5.24 -43.89
N THR A 609 -13.45 -4.32 -44.26
CA THR A 609 -12.07 -4.61 -44.65
C THR A 609 -11.07 -3.98 -43.69
N PRO A 610 -9.86 -4.57 -43.50
CA PRO A 610 -8.83 -3.98 -42.66
C PRO A 610 -8.49 -2.53 -43.02
N LYS A 611 -8.51 -2.18 -44.32
CA LYS A 611 -8.20 -0.83 -44.81
C LYS A 611 -9.22 0.23 -44.40
N GLU A 612 -10.47 -0.17 -44.19
CA GLU A 612 -11.52 0.72 -43.65
C GLU A 612 -11.44 0.85 -42.13
N ALA A 613 -10.80 -0.12 -41.47
CA ALA A 613 -10.86 -0.29 -40.02
C ALA A 613 -9.62 0.26 -39.30
N TYR A 614 -8.43 0.08 -39.87
CA TYR A 614 -7.19 0.61 -39.30
C TYR A 614 -6.10 0.80 -40.37
N PHE A 615 -5.10 1.61 -40.03
CA PHE A 615 -3.83 1.65 -40.76
C PHE A 615 -2.66 1.88 -39.81
N VAL A 616 -1.49 1.44 -40.22
CA VAL A 616 -0.23 1.68 -39.52
C VAL A 616 0.76 2.24 -40.54
N LYS A 617 1.31 3.41 -40.24
CA LYS A 617 2.28 4.09 -41.09
C LYS A 617 3.53 4.45 -40.29
N CYS A 618 4.67 4.05 -40.81
CA CYS A 618 5.99 4.38 -40.28
C CYS A 618 6.92 4.28 -41.48
N ASP A 619 7.30 5.41 -42.09
CA ASP A 619 8.09 5.48 -43.32
C ASP A 619 8.76 6.87 -43.43
N LYS A 620 9.42 7.14 -44.56
CA LYS A 620 10.05 8.44 -44.85
C LYS A 620 9.07 9.62 -44.91
N GLU A 621 7.77 9.37 -45.05
CA GLU A 621 6.75 10.43 -45.02
C GLU A 621 6.34 10.76 -43.57
N THR A 622 6.44 9.81 -42.64
CA THR A 622 6.20 10.07 -41.21
C THR A 622 7.45 10.51 -40.46
N THR A 623 8.64 10.05 -40.87
CA THR A 623 9.92 10.31 -40.21
C THR A 623 10.86 11.04 -41.16
N THR A 624 11.12 12.33 -40.89
CA THR A 624 11.97 13.18 -41.74
C THR A 624 13.46 12.91 -41.53
N GLN A 625 14.33 13.38 -42.43
CA GLN A 625 15.77 13.23 -42.25
C GLN A 625 16.28 13.93 -40.97
N ASN A 626 15.65 15.04 -40.56
CA ASN A 626 15.97 15.70 -39.30
C ASN A 626 15.58 14.83 -38.10
N ASP A 627 14.43 14.15 -38.15
CA ASP A 627 14.02 13.20 -37.11
C ASP A 627 15.01 12.04 -37.02
N ILE A 628 15.43 11.48 -38.16
CA ILE A 628 16.44 10.41 -38.21
C ILE A 628 17.75 10.84 -37.55
N ASN A 629 18.22 12.06 -37.86
CA ASN A 629 19.43 12.62 -37.27
C ASN A 629 19.32 12.84 -35.75
N LEU A 630 18.11 13.09 -35.25
CA LEU A 630 17.80 13.20 -33.82
C LEU A 630 17.47 11.85 -33.17
N GLY A 631 17.52 10.76 -33.93
CA GLY A 631 17.13 9.43 -33.47
C GLY A 631 15.62 9.26 -33.27
N ILE A 632 14.77 10.15 -33.77
CA ILE A 632 13.31 10.08 -33.56
C ILE A 632 12.69 9.19 -34.64
N VAL A 633 11.84 8.24 -34.23
CA VAL A 633 10.98 7.43 -35.09
C VAL A 633 9.52 7.83 -34.85
N ASN A 634 8.83 8.28 -35.90
CA ASN A 634 7.43 8.68 -35.84
C ASN A 634 6.54 7.58 -36.40
N ILE A 635 5.69 7.01 -35.55
CA ILE A 635 4.72 5.98 -35.91
C ILE A 635 3.32 6.59 -35.85
N VAL A 636 2.57 6.46 -36.94
CA VAL A 636 1.20 6.94 -37.06
C VAL A 636 0.26 5.75 -37.18
N VAL A 637 -0.65 5.61 -36.23
CA VAL A 637 -1.66 4.54 -36.22
C VAL A 637 -3.04 5.19 -36.30
N GLY A 638 -3.81 4.81 -37.31
CA GLY A 638 -5.22 5.20 -37.42
C GLY A 638 -6.13 4.01 -37.12
N PHE A 639 -7.22 4.24 -36.39
CA PHE A 639 -8.27 3.24 -36.18
C PHE A 639 -9.65 3.88 -36.28
N ALA A 640 -10.63 3.12 -36.77
CA ALA A 640 -11.99 3.58 -37.03
C ALA A 640 -12.96 3.06 -35.96
N PRO A 641 -13.32 3.86 -34.93
CA PRO A 641 -14.11 3.36 -33.81
C PRO A 641 -15.63 3.42 -34.02
N LEU A 642 -16.13 4.37 -34.82
CA LEU A 642 -17.57 4.66 -34.95
C LEU A 642 -18.10 4.51 -36.37
N LYS A 643 -17.35 4.95 -37.38
CA LYS A 643 -17.73 4.80 -38.79
C LYS A 643 -16.55 4.26 -39.61
N PRO A 644 -16.81 3.41 -40.61
CA PRO A 644 -15.76 2.96 -41.54
C PRO A 644 -15.02 4.15 -42.16
N ALA A 645 -13.69 4.07 -42.22
CA ALA A 645 -12.80 5.11 -42.77
C ALA A 645 -12.83 6.49 -42.06
N GLU A 646 -13.46 6.60 -40.89
CA GLU A 646 -13.35 7.79 -40.00
C GLU A 646 -12.31 7.48 -38.92
N PHE A 647 -11.06 7.83 -39.19
CA PHE A 647 -9.92 7.42 -38.35
C PHE A 647 -9.61 8.41 -37.23
N VAL A 648 -9.50 7.87 -36.03
CA VAL A 648 -8.81 8.53 -34.92
C VAL A 648 -7.32 8.21 -35.04
N ILE A 649 -6.48 9.23 -34.97
CA ILE A 649 -5.04 9.11 -35.19
C ILE A 649 -4.27 9.15 -33.86
N ILE A 650 -3.46 8.12 -33.63
CA ILE A 650 -2.48 8.05 -32.55
C ILE A 650 -1.10 8.24 -33.16
N LYS A 651 -0.32 9.18 -32.61
CA LYS A 651 1.09 9.38 -32.95
C LYS A 651 1.96 8.92 -31.80
N LEU A 652 2.88 7.99 -32.09
CA LEU A 652 3.88 7.52 -31.15
C LEU A 652 5.24 7.99 -31.62
N GLN A 653 6.02 8.56 -30.71
CA GLN A 653 7.40 8.93 -30.94
C GLN A 653 8.29 8.04 -30.09
N GLN A 654 9.29 7.42 -30.70
CA GLN A 654 10.33 6.65 -30.01
C GLN A 654 11.70 7.24 -30.36
N MET A 655 12.65 7.15 -29.43
CA MET A 655 14.05 7.54 -29.67
C MET A 655 14.88 6.28 -29.97
N ALA A 656 15.23 6.06 -31.22
CA ALA A 656 16.10 4.99 -31.71
C ALA A 656 17.57 5.45 -31.85
N GLY A 657 18.51 4.57 -31.51
CA GLY A 657 19.94 4.77 -31.82
C GLY A 657 20.80 5.43 -30.73
N GLN A 658 20.38 5.43 -29.46
CA GLN A 658 21.29 5.80 -28.36
C GLN A 658 22.21 4.60 -28.03
N ILE A 659 23.48 4.72 -28.42
CA ILE A 659 24.55 3.85 -27.90
C ILE A 659 24.74 4.23 -26.43
N ALA A 660 24.56 3.28 -25.50
CA ALA A 660 24.86 3.51 -24.09
C ALA A 660 26.33 3.90 -23.93
N THR A 661 26.59 5.12 -23.47
CA THR A 661 27.90 5.54 -22.94
C THR A 661 28.13 4.99 -21.54
#